data_AF-A0A8C1BVE6-F1
#
_entry.id   AF-A0A8C1BVE6-F1
#
_cell.length_a   1.000
_cell.length_b   1.000
_cell.length_c   1.000
_cell.angle_alpha   90.00
_cell.angle_beta   90.00
_cell.angle_gamma   90.00
#
_symmetry.space_group_name_H-M   'P 1'
#
loop_
_entity.id
_entity.type
_entity.pdbx_description
1 polymer ?
#
loop_
_entity_poly.entity_id
_entity_poly.type
_entity_poly.pdbx_seq_one_letter_code
_entity_poly.pdbx_strand_id
1 'polypeptide(L)'
;DFKLFVAVYTEQCLKASVNTCGDCIKSGPGCAWCKDLNFTKTGEQEAARCDTPAVLKEKGCPPTDIINPKNDFIKISNKPLKAGENPVQIQPQEIQLDLRPGMPYTFQLHFKRAQGYPVDLYYLMDLSYSMKDDLENVKNLGNDLLKELNKITGSARIGFGSFVDKTLLPYTDTNEAKLKRPCSDKNEPCQPAFGFQHVLPLTKDGDKFKSMVAEQHISGNLDPPEGSLDAIMQAAVCVNEIGWGNSTRLLVLATDDGFHMAGDGKLAAILEPNRETCQLVDRKYSKSTLWDYPSVGQVARKLEEQNIQPIFAVTKKMETELSKLIPKSAVGVLSEDSGNVVNLIVDAYNSLSSEVIMAHEALPEFISVKYTSDCKDGEKPSDRGKCDNVNIGTEVIFDVTVTVDRCINSQSFLIGPLGFNEKLKVNVRTRCDCECDDINQPHPHCKEKGKVVCGSCRCDPGFLGQHCECQVGQKDVASLKAQCQKDNGTECEGKGDCVCGRCQCHLTEGGNNFYGEFCECDDEHCEKYANKQCAGHGKCKCGRCECNEGYEGAACQCAKSDEDCKIDGIVCHERGKCVCNQCVCQGGYKGPSCKVCPTCQRPCQESGSCVECLAFGTGPFEKNCLENCKHLQHVMVEKLIKHDCRVKDKEGCWMLFTMTEQLGFDKYIVNVLKDRECPEGPNIAAIVGGSIAAVALIGLLILLIIKGVLYASDLREWKRFEKDRKHEKTSVSSVFFIHKTPTLYIRANCLKLFSIHAVYEADYVFISFYRVPTRYSRMLRPQFKTQHFLEIHERTCWC
;
A
#
# COMPACT_ATOMS: atom_id res chain seq x y z
N ASP A 1 -23.76 -37.75 -0.22
CA ASP A 1 -24.43 -36.95 0.82
C ASP A 1 -23.42 -36.18 1.66
N PHE A 2 -23.03 -34.98 1.22
CA PHE A 2 -22.37 -34.00 2.10
C PHE A 2 -23.43 -33.06 2.64
N LYS A 3 -23.51 -32.89 3.96
CA LYS A 3 -24.50 -32.01 4.59
C LYS A 3 -24.09 -30.55 4.41
N LEU A 4 -25.06 -29.72 4.04
CA LEU A 4 -24.92 -28.26 4.07
C LEU A 4 -24.52 -27.80 5.48
N PHE A 5 -23.37 -27.14 5.59
CA PHE A 5 -23.06 -26.30 6.76
C PHE A 5 -23.83 -24.99 6.63
N VAL A 6 -25.14 -25.03 6.93
CA VAL A 6 -25.87 -23.81 7.25
C VAL A 6 -25.20 -23.23 8.50
N ALA A 7 -24.76 -21.98 8.42
CA ALA A 7 -24.25 -21.26 9.58
C ALA A 7 -25.42 -21.02 10.56
N VAL A 8 -25.58 -21.92 11.54
CA VAL A 8 -26.55 -21.78 12.61
C VAL A 8 -26.09 -20.65 13.51
N TYR A 9 -26.47 -19.43 13.17
CA TYR A 9 -26.54 -18.33 14.12
C TYR A 9 -27.36 -18.83 15.32
N THR A 10 -26.73 -18.89 16.50
CA THR A 10 -27.50 -18.98 17.74
C THR A 10 -28.27 -17.66 17.85
N GLU A 11 -29.57 -17.68 17.56
CA GLU A 11 -30.44 -16.51 17.75
C GLU A 11 -30.39 -16.10 19.23
N GLN A 12 -29.54 -15.12 19.58
CA GLN A 12 -29.46 -14.55 20.91
C GLN A 12 -30.25 -13.24 20.92
N CYS A 13 -31.33 -13.19 21.70
CA CYS A 13 -32.10 -11.97 21.91
C CYS A 13 -31.51 -11.17 23.07
N LEU A 14 -30.82 -10.07 22.78
CA LEU A 14 -30.18 -9.20 23.78
C LEU A 14 -31.17 -8.15 24.26
N LYS A 15 -31.63 -8.25 25.51
CA LYS A 15 -32.78 -7.50 26.02
C LYS A 15 -32.42 -6.12 26.57
N ALA A 16 -31.87 -5.25 25.74
CA ALA A 16 -31.71 -3.83 26.07
C ALA A 16 -33.08 -3.13 26.12
N SER A 17 -33.40 -2.51 27.26
CA SER A 17 -34.48 -1.51 27.45
C SER A 17 -35.87 -1.81 26.87
N VAL A 18 -36.24 -3.10 26.79
CA VAL A 18 -37.51 -3.55 26.21
C VAL A 18 -38.71 -3.22 27.09
N ASN A 19 -39.46 -2.18 26.72
CA ASN A 19 -40.72 -1.80 27.34
C ASN A 19 -41.94 -2.10 26.45
N THR A 20 -41.76 -2.13 25.12
CA THR A 20 -42.84 -2.44 24.15
C THR A 20 -42.42 -3.53 23.16
N CYS A 21 -43.41 -4.10 22.46
CA CYS A 21 -43.18 -5.03 21.35
C CYS A 21 -42.26 -4.42 20.27
N GLY A 22 -42.46 -3.15 19.90
CA GLY A 22 -41.61 -2.47 18.91
C GLY A 22 -40.15 -2.39 19.36
N ASP A 23 -39.89 -2.22 20.66
CA ASP A 23 -38.52 -2.20 21.19
C ASP A 23 -37.89 -3.59 21.11
N CYS A 24 -38.64 -4.64 21.44
CA CYS A 24 -38.20 -6.03 21.27
C CYS A 24 -37.80 -6.38 19.82
N ILE A 25 -38.53 -5.87 18.82
CA ILE A 25 -38.18 -6.11 17.41
C ILE A 25 -36.88 -5.40 17.00
N LYS A 26 -36.60 -4.23 17.60
CA LYS A 26 -35.36 -3.46 17.43
C LYS A 26 -34.16 -4.06 18.19
N SER A 27 -34.38 -4.74 19.31
CA SER A 27 -33.33 -5.36 20.14
C SER A 27 -32.46 -6.40 19.42
N GLY A 28 -32.94 -6.96 18.30
CA GLY A 28 -32.13 -7.79 17.41
C GLY A 28 -32.97 -8.72 16.52
N PRO A 29 -32.37 -9.33 15.49
CA PRO A 29 -33.09 -10.16 14.52
C PRO A 29 -33.67 -11.44 15.12
N GLY A 30 -32.99 -12.03 16.11
CA GLY A 30 -33.42 -13.25 16.82
C GLY A 30 -34.47 -13.04 17.92
N CYS A 31 -34.90 -11.79 18.17
CA CYS A 31 -35.97 -11.51 19.14
C CYS A 31 -37.36 -11.76 18.54
N ALA A 32 -38.32 -12.10 19.39
CA ALA A 32 -39.74 -12.15 19.09
C ALA A 32 -40.53 -11.77 20.35
N TRP A 33 -41.80 -11.42 20.20
CA TRP A 33 -42.65 -10.94 21.29
C TRP A 33 -43.91 -11.80 21.48
N CYS A 34 -44.27 -12.12 22.72
CA CYS A 34 -45.50 -12.85 23.05
C CYS A 34 -46.68 -11.91 23.35
N LYS A 35 -47.74 -11.96 22.52
CA LYS A 35 -48.99 -11.21 22.71
C LYS A 35 -50.06 -11.90 23.58
N ASP A 36 -49.81 -13.11 24.09
CA ASP A 36 -50.72 -13.74 25.05
C ASP A 36 -50.78 -12.91 26.35
N LEU A 37 -51.98 -12.47 26.71
CA LEU A 37 -52.26 -11.65 27.89
C LEU A 37 -51.70 -12.27 29.17
N ASN A 38 -51.80 -13.60 29.32
CA ASN A 38 -51.47 -14.30 30.57
C ASN A 38 -50.03 -14.85 30.61
N PHE A 39 -49.18 -14.46 29.67
CA PHE A 39 -47.81 -14.97 29.54
C PHE A 39 -46.87 -14.56 30.69
N THR A 40 -47.00 -13.33 31.22
CA THR A 40 -46.15 -12.83 32.31
C THR A 40 -46.65 -13.30 33.67
N LYS A 41 -45.77 -13.93 34.46
CA LYS A 41 -46.11 -14.38 35.82
C LYS A 41 -46.05 -13.23 36.82
N THR A 42 -46.76 -13.36 37.93
CA THR A 42 -46.77 -12.41 39.06
C THR A 42 -45.35 -12.16 39.59
N GLY A 43 -44.71 -11.07 39.13
CA GLY A 43 -43.32 -10.73 39.46
C GLY A 43 -42.48 -10.36 38.24
N GLU A 44 -42.76 -10.97 37.08
CA GLU A 44 -41.99 -10.80 35.85
C GLU A 44 -42.31 -9.46 35.16
N GLN A 45 -41.27 -8.72 34.75
CA GLN A 45 -41.40 -7.50 33.95
C GLN A 45 -41.86 -7.81 32.51
N GLU A 46 -42.43 -6.81 31.81
CA GLU A 46 -42.87 -6.96 30.41
C GLU A 46 -41.75 -7.38 29.45
N ALA A 47 -40.49 -7.08 29.76
CA ALA A 47 -39.31 -7.59 29.04
C ALA A 47 -39.22 -9.13 29.00
N ALA A 48 -39.96 -9.86 29.85
CA ALA A 48 -40.09 -11.32 29.78
C ALA A 48 -40.83 -11.78 28.51
N ARG A 49 -41.76 -10.97 27.97
CA ARG A 49 -42.50 -11.21 26.72
C ARG A 49 -41.61 -11.18 25.49
N CYS A 50 -40.45 -10.52 25.57
CA CYS A 50 -39.44 -10.49 24.54
C CYS A 50 -38.44 -11.63 24.75
N ASP A 51 -38.33 -12.57 23.80
CA ASP A 51 -37.32 -13.62 23.85
C ASP A 51 -37.11 -14.25 22.47
N THR A 52 -36.28 -15.28 22.37
CA THR A 52 -36.16 -16.06 21.13
C THR A 52 -37.46 -16.83 20.84
N PRO A 53 -37.80 -17.12 19.56
CA PRO A 53 -38.99 -17.91 19.22
C PRO A 53 -39.03 -19.32 19.80
N ALA A 54 -37.87 -19.87 20.20
CA ALA A 54 -37.76 -21.14 20.90
C ALA A 54 -38.10 -20.99 22.39
N VAL A 55 -37.45 -20.04 23.08
CA VAL A 55 -37.65 -19.80 24.51
C VAL A 55 -39.07 -19.30 24.82
N LEU A 56 -39.70 -18.52 23.93
CA LEU A 56 -41.11 -18.14 24.10
C LEU A 56 -42.05 -19.36 24.08
N LYS A 57 -41.80 -20.36 23.21
CA LYS A 57 -42.59 -21.60 23.16
C LYS A 57 -42.35 -22.47 24.38
N GLU A 58 -41.09 -22.58 24.84
CA GLU A 58 -40.72 -23.30 26.06
C GLU A 58 -41.39 -22.69 27.31
N LYS A 59 -41.49 -21.36 27.36
CA LYS A 59 -42.23 -20.61 28.39
C LYS A 59 -43.76 -20.71 28.26
N GLY A 60 -44.28 -21.34 27.21
CA GLY A 60 -45.71 -21.59 27.00
C GLY A 60 -46.45 -20.62 26.07
N CYS A 61 -45.76 -19.69 25.39
CA CYS A 61 -46.42 -18.77 24.44
C CYS A 61 -47.01 -19.55 23.25
N PRO A 62 -48.30 -19.39 22.92
CA PRO A 62 -48.90 -20.03 21.74
C PRO A 62 -48.20 -19.57 20.44
N PRO A 63 -47.93 -20.47 19.46
CA PRO A 63 -47.26 -20.09 18.22
C PRO A 63 -47.98 -19.01 17.38
N THR A 64 -49.30 -18.87 17.54
CA THR A 64 -50.14 -17.81 16.95
C THR A 64 -49.92 -16.43 17.56
N ASP A 65 -49.35 -16.39 18.76
CA ASP A 65 -49.18 -15.18 19.57
C ASP A 65 -47.71 -14.76 19.69
N ILE A 66 -46.82 -15.42 18.93
CA ILE A 66 -45.41 -15.02 18.77
C ILE A 66 -45.29 -14.08 17.57
N ILE A 67 -45.16 -12.79 17.83
CA ILE A 67 -44.88 -11.76 16.84
C ILE A 67 -43.39 -11.80 16.49
N ASN A 68 -43.09 -12.12 15.23
CA ASN A 68 -41.74 -12.13 14.66
C ASN A 68 -41.80 -11.66 13.20
N PRO A 69 -41.82 -10.33 12.96
CA PRO A 69 -41.84 -9.77 11.62
C PRO A 69 -40.65 -10.25 10.80
N LYS A 70 -40.89 -10.60 9.54
CA LYS A 70 -39.89 -11.07 8.59
C LYS A 70 -39.68 -10.04 7.48
N ASN A 71 -38.49 -10.11 6.88
CA ASN A 71 -38.12 -9.35 5.69
C ASN A 71 -39.10 -9.67 4.55
N ASP A 72 -39.55 -8.63 3.85
CA ASP A 72 -40.40 -8.75 2.66
C ASP A 72 -39.73 -8.10 1.43
N PHE A 73 -40.10 -8.57 0.24
CA PHE A 73 -39.42 -8.26 -1.03
C PHE A 73 -40.42 -8.18 -2.18
N ILE A 74 -40.50 -7.00 -2.80
CA ILE A 74 -41.44 -6.71 -3.89
C ILE A 74 -40.65 -6.24 -5.11
N LYS A 75 -40.86 -6.90 -6.26
CA LYS A 75 -40.29 -6.47 -7.54
C LYS A 75 -41.19 -5.40 -8.19
N ILE A 76 -40.72 -4.15 -8.25
CA ILE A 76 -41.46 -3.02 -8.85
C ILE A 76 -41.30 -3.02 -10.38
N SER A 77 -40.08 -3.22 -10.88
CA SER A 77 -39.81 -3.41 -12.32
C SER A 77 -38.96 -4.67 -12.53
N ASN A 78 -39.51 -5.61 -13.30
CA ASN A 78 -38.91 -6.92 -13.59
C ASN A 78 -39.10 -7.29 -15.06
N LYS A 79 -38.65 -6.42 -15.98
CA LYS A 79 -38.58 -6.71 -17.41
C LYS A 79 -37.59 -7.86 -17.63
N PRO A 80 -37.87 -8.82 -18.54
CA PRO A 80 -36.95 -9.91 -18.84
C PRO A 80 -35.69 -9.40 -19.55
N LEU A 81 -34.57 -10.08 -19.31
CA LEU A 81 -33.31 -9.85 -20.02
C LEU A 81 -33.50 -10.01 -21.54
N LYS A 82 -32.98 -9.06 -22.33
CA LYS A 82 -33.21 -8.96 -23.77
C LYS A 82 -31.95 -8.53 -24.53
N ALA A 83 -31.72 -9.15 -25.69
CA ALA A 83 -30.74 -8.71 -26.68
C ALA A 83 -31.40 -8.00 -27.89
N GLY A 84 -30.61 -7.22 -28.63
CA GLY A 84 -31.05 -6.42 -29.78
C GLY A 84 -30.77 -4.92 -29.60
N GLU A 85 -31.25 -4.08 -30.52
CA GLU A 85 -30.97 -2.62 -30.58
C GLU A 85 -31.29 -1.83 -29.31
N ASN A 86 -32.26 -2.32 -28.53
CA ASN A 86 -32.58 -1.82 -27.20
C ASN A 86 -32.54 -3.04 -26.25
N PRO A 87 -31.36 -3.36 -25.68
CA PRO A 87 -31.21 -4.48 -24.78
C PRO A 87 -31.82 -4.19 -23.41
N VAL A 88 -31.92 -5.23 -22.59
CA VAL A 88 -32.13 -5.16 -21.14
C VAL A 88 -31.12 -6.12 -20.55
N GLN A 89 -30.08 -5.58 -19.92
CA GLN A 89 -28.94 -6.31 -19.40
C GLN A 89 -29.07 -6.67 -17.92
N ILE A 90 -29.88 -5.95 -17.16
CA ILE A 90 -30.10 -6.16 -15.72
C ILE A 90 -31.55 -6.59 -15.43
N GLN A 91 -31.73 -7.58 -14.56
CA GLN A 91 -33.03 -7.99 -14.04
C GLN A 91 -32.93 -8.40 -12.55
N PRO A 92 -33.82 -7.92 -11.66
CA PRO A 92 -34.85 -6.88 -11.85
C PRO A 92 -34.24 -5.48 -12.04
N GLN A 93 -35.04 -4.48 -12.43
CA GLN A 93 -34.58 -3.09 -12.58
C GLN A 93 -35.00 -2.18 -11.41
N GLU A 94 -36.08 -2.50 -10.70
CA GLU A 94 -36.45 -1.80 -9.46
C GLU A 94 -37.09 -2.76 -8.46
N ILE A 95 -36.67 -2.68 -7.19
CA ILE A 95 -37.19 -3.48 -6.07
C ILE A 95 -37.51 -2.61 -4.84
N GLN A 96 -38.36 -3.15 -3.97
CA GLN A 96 -38.61 -2.68 -2.61
C GLN A 96 -38.22 -3.80 -1.63
N LEU A 97 -37.45 -3.45 -0.61
CA LEU A 97 -37.01 -4.32 0.48
C LEU A 97 -37.53 -3.73 1.81
N ASP A 98 -38.44 -4.45 2.47
CA ASP A 98 -39.01 -4.04 3.74
C ASP A 98 -38.40 -4.93 4.84
N LEU A 99 -37.26 -4.47 5.38
CA LEU A 99 -36.32 -5.28 6.15
C LEU A 99 -36.52 -5.12 7.66
N ARG A 100 -36.26 -6.17 8.43
CA ARG A 100 -36.14 -6.09 9.89
C ARG A 100 -34.69 -5.71 10.25
N PRO A 101 -34.47 -4.78 11.20
CA PRO A 101 -33.11 -4.42 11.64
C PRO A 101 -32.26 -5.62 12.04
N GLY A 102 -31.02 -5.64 11.59
CA GLY A 102 -30.04 -6.71 11.81
C GLY A 102 -30.35 -8.05 11.11
N MET A 103 -31.46 -8.18 10.38
CA MET A 103 -31.83 -9.41 9.66
C MET A 103 -31.45 -9.27 8.17
N PRO A 104 -30.42 -9.96 7.66
CA PRO A 104 -30.04 -9.89 6.25
C PRO A 104 -31.15 -10.43 5.34
N TYR A 105 -31.27 -9.87 4.13
CA TYR A 105 -32.07 -10.44 3.05
C TYR A 105 -31.25 -10.58 1.78
N THR A 106 -31.28 -11.76 1.16
CA THR A 106 -30.56 -12.05 -0.09
C THR A 106 -31.52 -12.13 -1.26
N PHE A 107 -31.23 -11.43 -2.35
CA PHE A 107 -31.98 -11.50 -3.60
C PHE A 107 -31.05 -11.72 -4.80
N GLN A 108 -31.57 -12.38 -5.83
CA GLN A 108 -30.83 -12.63 -7.07
C GLN A 108 -30.91 -11.44 -8.02
N LEU A 109 -29.73 -10.96 -8.42
CA LEU A 109 -29.51 -9.95 -9.44
C LEU A 109 -28.88 -10.63 -10.67
N HIS A 110 -29.65 -10.72 -11.74
CA HIS A 110 -29.21 -11.31 -13.00
C HIS A 110 -28.59 -10.23 -13.89
N PHE A 111 -27.40 -10.49 -14.43
CA PHE A 111 -26.78 -9.68 -15.46
C PHE A 111 -26.48 -10.50 -16.70
N LYS A 112 -26.79 -9.95 -17.88
CA LYS A 112 -26.51 -10.58 -19.17
C LYS A 112 -25.80 -9.61 -20.09
N ARG A 113 -24.66 -10.02 -20.62
CA ARG A 113 -23.87 -9.20 -21.55
C ARG A 113 -24.57 -9.14 -22.91
N ALA A 114 -25.12 -7.98 -23.27
CA ALA A 114 -25.73 -7.77 -24.58
C ALA A 114 -24.70 -7.81 -25.71
N GLN A 115 -25.13 -8.33 -26.87
CA GLN A 115 -24.42 -8.14 -28.14
C GLN A 115 -24.91 -6.84 -28.79
N GLY A 116 -24.00 -6.05 -29.36
CA GLY A 116 -24.36 -4.81 -30.06
C GLY A 116 -24.67 -3.60 -29.15
N TYR A 117 -24.16 -3.57 -27.91
CA TYR A 117 -24.23 -2.35 -27.09
C TYR A 117 -23.28 -1.28 -27.68
N PRO A 118 -23.71 -0.02 -27.88
CA PRO A 118 -22.90 1.00 -28.53
C PRO A 118 -21.66 1.36 -27.70
N VAL A 119 -20.57 1.69 -28.40
CA VAL A 119 -19.29 2.11 -27.81
C VAL A 119 -18.95 3.53 -28.24
N ASP A 120 -18.61 4.36 -27.26
CA ASP A 120 -17.92 5.63 -27.47
C ASP A 120 -16.44 5.41 -27.17
N LEU A 121 -15.55 5.72 -28.12
CA LEU A 121 -14.10 5.70 -27.92
C LEU A 121 -13.53 7.12 -28.04
N TYR A 122 -12.85 7.59 -26.99
CA TYR A 122 -12.13 8.85 -27.02
C TYR A 122 -10.62 8.58 -26.96
N TYR A 123 -9.90 8.98 -28.01
CA TYR A 123 -8.46 8.78 -28.12
C TYR A 123 -7.74 10.03 -27.60
N LEU A 124 -7.04 9.89 -26.48
CA LEU A 124 -6.08 10.86 -25.96
C LEU A 124 -4.68 10.48 -26.46
N MET A 125 -4.13 11.34 -27.32
CA MET A 125 -2.78 11.17 -27.86
C MET A 125 -1.81 12.18 -27.26
N ASP A 126 -0.68 11.68 -26.79
CA ASP A 126 0.50 12.46 -26.52
C ASP A 126 1.09 13.04 -27.82
N LEU A 127 1.35 14.36 -27.84
CA LEU A 127 1.99 15.07 -28.96
C LEU A 127 3.34 15.69 -28.56
N SER A 128 4.05 15.05 -27.62
CA SER A 128 5.48 15.24 -27.38
C SER A 128 6.32 15.06 -28.66
N TYR A 129 7.63 15.34 -28.58
CA TYR A 129 8.52 15.21 -29.75
C TYR A 129 8.85 13.75 -30.11
N SER A 130 8.70 12.80 -29.17
CA SER A 130 8.91 11.36 -29.40
C SER A 130 7.79 10.73 -30.23
N MET A 131 6.53 11.06 -29.94
CA MET A 131 5.29 10.50 -30.54
C MET A 131 5.05 10.90 -32.02
N LYS A 132 6.12 11.14 -32.78
CA LYS A 132 6.12 11.76 -34.11
C LYS A 132 5.77 10.78 -35.21
N ASP A 133 6.35 9.58 -35.20
CA ASP A 133 6.06 8.51 -36.15
C ASP A 133 4.74 7.80 -35.83
N ASP A 134 4.38 7.67 -34.54
CA ASP A 134 3.03 7.29 -34.12
C ASP A 134 1.96 8.16 -34.79
N LEU A 135 2.16 9.48 -34.85
CA LEU A 135 1.19 10.43 -35.41
C LEU A 135 0.92 10.17 -36.90
N GLU A 136 1.90 9.73 -37.69
CA GLU A 136 1.68 9.39 -39.10
C GLU A 136 0.84 8.10 -39.27
N ASN A 137 0.97 7.15 -38.35
CA ASN A 137 0.15 5.93 -38.35
C ASN A 137 -1.25 6.19 -37.78
N VAL A 138 -1.39 6.97 -36.71
CA VAL A 138 -2.68 7.36 -36.10
C VAL A 138 -3.55 8.19 -37.05
N LYS A 139 -2.97 8.96 -38.00
CA LYS A 139 -3.72 9.60 -39.11
C LYS A 139 -4.51 8.62 -39.98
N ASN A 140 -4.12 7.35 -40.05
CA ASN A 140 -4.82 6.34 -40.83
C ASN A 140 -5.77 5.48 -39.98
N LEU A 141 -5.56 5.43 -38.66
CA LEU A 141 -6.24 4.56 -37.69
C LEU A 141 -7.78 4.68 -37.68
N GLY A 142 -8.33 5.90 -37.77
CA GLY A 142 -9.74 6.15 -37.42
C GLY A 142 -10.77 5.31 -38.17
N ASN A 143 -10.56 5.09 -39.47
CA ASN A 143 -11.49 4.31 -40.30
C ASN A 143 -11.42 2.81 -40.01
N ASP A 144 -10.23 2.24 -39.85
CA ASP A 144 -10.09 0.81 -39.51
C ASP A 144 -10.51 0.52 -38.07
N LEU A 145 -10.21 1.40 -37.12
CA LEU A 145 -10.66 1.27 -35.73
C LEU A 145 -12.19 1.32 -35.61
N LEU A 146 -12.86 2.28 -36.27
CA LEU A 146 -14.33 2.32 -36.33
C LEU A 146 -14.89 1.07 -37.01
N LYS A 147 -14.26 0.60 -38.09
CA LYS A 147 -14.70 -0.58 -38.85
C LYS A 147 -14.64 -1.86 -38.03
N GLU A 148 -13.55 -2.11 -37.31
CA GLU A 148 -13.42 -3.29 -36.43
C GLU A 148 -14.36 -3.19 -35.22
N LEU A 149 -14.46 -2.02 -34.56
CA LEU A 149 -15.40 -1.83 -33.45
C LEU A 149 -16.87 -1.97 -33.88
N ASN A 150 -17.25 -1.48 -35.06
CA ASN A 150 -18.63 -1.63 -35.58
C ASN A 150 -19.00 -3.10 -35.87
N LYS A 151 -18.05 -3.99 -36.23
CA LYS A 151 -18.34 -5.43 -36.37
C LYS A 151 -18.77 -6.07 -35.04
N ILE A 152 -18.23 -5.58 -33.92
CA ILE A 152 -18.44 -6.14 -32.58
C ILE A 152 -19.66 -5.48 -31.90
N THR A 153 -19.81 -4.17 -32.10
CA THR A 153 -20.74 -3.30 -31.32
C THR A 153 -21.95 -2.82 -32.12
N GLY A 154 -21.97 -2.95 -33.45
CA GLY A 154 -23.02 -2.45 -34.34
C GLY A 154 -23.13 -0.91 -34.44
N SER A 155 -22.59 -0.17 -33.48
CA SER A 155 -22.58 1.30 -33.46
C SER A 155 -21.45 1.85 -32.59
N ALA A 156 -20.30 2.11 -33.18
CA ALA A 156 -19.19 2.84 -32.56
C ALA A 156 -19.27 4.36 -32.83
N ARG A 157 -18.72 5.16 -31.91
CA ARG A 157 -18.32 6.56 -32.11
C ARG A 157 -16.86 6.76 -31.73
N ILE A 158 -16.18 7.67 -32.40
CA ILE A 158 -14.78 8.04 -32.14
C ILE A 158 -14.63 9.55 -31.91
N GLY A 159 -13.74 9.94 -31.00
CA GLY A 159 -13.34 11.32 -30.76
C GLY A 159 -11.85 11.41 -30.47
N PHE A 160 -11.27 12.62 -30.54
CA PHE A 160 -9.83 12.84 -30.40
C PHE A 160 -9.54 14.05 -29.51
N GLY A 161 -8.50 13.93 -28.69
CA GLY A 161 -7.85 15.02 -28.00
C GLY A 161 -6.35 14.77 -27.91
N SER A 162 -5.59 15.86 -27.78
CA SER A 162 -4.14 15.81 -27.64
C SER A 162 -3.70 16.40 -26.31
N PHE A 163 -2.55 15.97 -25.81
CA PHE A 163 -1.87 16.56 -24.66
C PHE A 163 -0.35 16.62 -24.86
N VAL A 164 0.29 17.46 -24.06
CA VAL A 164 1.73 17.40 -23.71
C VAL A 164 1.77 17.69 -22.21
N ASP A 165 2.31 18.84 -21.77
CA ASP A 165 2.27 19.23 -20.36
C ASP A 165 2.08 20.74 -20.09
N LYS A 166 2.01 21.09 -18.79
CA LYS A 166 1.85 22.45 -18.25
C LYS A 166 2.94 23.38 -18.82
N THR A 167 2.49 24.49 -19.39
CA THR A 167 3.32 25.49 -20.08
C THR A 167 4.07 26.41 -19.10
N LEU A 168 4.75 25.83 -18.11
CA LEU A 168 5.51 26.49 -17.04
C LEU A 168 6.80 25.71 -16.77
N LEU A 169 7.83 26.37 -16.26
CA LEU A 169 9.01 25.68 -15.72
C LEU A 169 8.64 24.93 -14.43
N PRO A 170 9.20 23.73 -14.17
CA PRO A 170 10.28 23.10 -14.94
C PRO A 170 9.85 22.45 -16.27
N TYR A 171 8.58 22.08 -16.44
CA TYR A 171 8.16 21.14 -17.50
C TYR A 171 8.24 21.69 -18.92
N THR A 172 8.04 22.99 -19.12
CA THR A 172 8.14 23.65 -20.42
C THR A 172 9.05 24.87 -20.34
N ASP A 173 9.92 25.05 -21.34
CA ASP A 173 10.70 26.29 -21.48
C ASP A 173 9.77 27.50 -21.72
N THR A 174 9.66 28.36 -20.71
CA THR A 174 8.81 29.56 -20.71
C THR A 174 9.35 30.72 -21.55
N ASN A 175 10.48 30.57 -22.24
CA ASN A 175 10.94 31.54 -23.22
C ASN A 175 9.90 31.72 -24.34
N GLU A 176 9.48 32.95 -24.63
CA GLU A 176 8.44 33.24 -25.64
C GLU A 176 8.68 32.56 -27.01
N ALA A 177 9.93 32.43 -27.44
CA ALA A 177 10.26 31.77 -28.70
C ALA A 177 10.04 30.26 -28.65
N LYS A 178 10.27 29.63 -27.49
CA LYS A 178 10.07 28.19 -27.27
C LYS A 178 8.62 27.84 -26.91
N LEU A 179 7.92 28.67 -26.13
CA LEU A 179 6.46 28.53 -25.95
C LEU A 179 5.70 28.56 -27.28
N LYS A 180 6.13 29.42 -28.23
CA LYS A 180 5.54 29.52 -29.58
C LYS A 180 6.00 28.40 -30.53
N ARG A 181 7.15 27.78 -30.29
CA ARG A 181 7.69 26.65 -31.06
C ARG A 181 8.72 25.84 -30.22
N PRO A 182 8.29 24.81 -29.48
CA PRO A 182 9.16 24.05 -28.58
C PRO A 182 10.14 23.15 -29.35
N CYS A 183 9.72 22.58 -30.48
CA CYS A 183 10.56 21.71 -31.31
C CYS A 183 11.88 22.39 -31.73
N SER A 184 12.96 21.61 -31.80
CA SER A 184 14.31 22.16 -32.10
C SER A 184 14.65 22.20 -33.59
N ASP A 185 14.01 21.40 -34.45
CA ASP A 185 14.15 21.54 -35.90
C ASP A 185 13.31 22.73 -36.42
N LYS A 186 13.89 23.46 -37.37
CA LYS A 186 13.29 24.64 -38.01
C LYS A 186 12.48 24.29 -39.26
N ASN A 187 12.70 23.12 -39.85
CA ASN A 187 12.04 22.64 -41.06
C ASN A 187 10.71 21.95 -40.76
N GLU A 188 10.51 21.46 -39.54
CA GLU A 188 9.37 20.60 -39.18
C GLU A 188 8.20 21.41 -38.60
N PRO A 189 6.96 21.21 -39.07
CA PRO A 189 5.79 21.88 -38.52
C PRO A 189 5.58 21.44 -37.06
N CYS A 190 5.36 22.41 -36.18
CA CYS A 190 5.37 22.23 -34.74
C CYS A 190 4.31 23.14 -34.10
N GLN A 191 3.47 22.60 -33.22
CA GLN A 191 2.49 23.38 -32.47
C GLN A 191 3.18 24.13 -31.30
N PRO A 192 2.65 25.27 -30.84
CA PRO A 192 3.03 25.85 -29.55
C PRO A 192 2.88 24.85 -28.39
N ALA A 193 3.53 25.07 -27.26
CA ALA A 193 3.35 24.23 -26.07
C ALA A 193 1.92 24.36 -25.49
N PHE A 194 1.34 23.26 -25.01
CA PHE A 194 0.00 23.23 -24.39
C PHE A 194 -0.17 21.99 -23.48
N GLY A 195 -0.99 22.13 -22.42
CA GLY A 195 -1.33 21.00 -21.53
C GLY A 195 -2.30 20.01 -22.17
N PHE A 196 -3.59 20.37 -22.27
CA PHE A 196 -4.62 19.54 -22.93
C PHE A 196 -5.44 20.35 -23.94
N GLN A 197 -5.71 19.74 -25.10
CA GLN A 197 -6.58 20.27 -26.14
C GLN A 197 -7.58 19.19 -26.61
N HIS A 198 -8.87 19.49 -26.51
CA HIS A 198 -9.92 18.72 -27.15
C HIS A 198 -10.00 19.09 -28.65
N VAL A 199 -9.92 18.10 -29.54
CA VAL A 199 -9.86 18.34 -31.00
C VAL A 199 -11.20 18.03 -31.65
N LEU A 200 -11.74 16.82 -31.42
CA LEU A 200 -12.92 16.29 -32.10
C LEU A 200 -13.90 15.62 -31.12
N PRO A 201 -15.14 16.14 -30.96
CA PRO A 201 -16.24 15.48 -30.25
C PRO A 201 -16.62 14.12 -30.85
N LEU A 202 -17.16 13.23 -30.01
CA LEU A 202 -17.54 11.86 -30.35
C LEU A 202 -18.52 11.76 -31.54
N THR A 203 -18.00 11.34 -32.69
CA THR A 203 -18.70 11.27 -33.99
C THR A 203 -18.75 9.84 -34.55
N LYS A 204 -19.66 9.57 -35.48
CA LYS A 204 -19.69 8.33 -36.30
C LYS A 204 -18.85 8.44 -37.58
N ASP A 205 -18.33 9.64 -37.87
CA ASP A 205 -17.62 10.00 -39.09
C ASP A 205 -16.11 9.80 -38.91
N GLY A 206 -15.58 8.73 -39.50
CA GLY A 206 -14.16 8.37 -39.45
C GLY A 206 -13.26 9.17 -40.39
N ASP A 207 -13.80 9.67 -41.51
CA ASP A 207 -13.05 10.54 -42.42
C ASP A 207 -12.83 11.92 -41.78
N LYS A 208 -13.79 12.39 -40.97
CA LYS A 208 -13.61 13.56 -40.11
C LYS A 208 -12.63 13.32 -38.96
N PHE A 209 -12.53 12.12 -38.41
CA PHE A 209 -11.42 11.79 -37.49
C PHE A 209 -10.08 11.91 -38.22
N LYS A 210 -9.96 11.27 -39.40
CA LYS A 210 -8.77 11.31 -40.24
C LYS A 210 -8.34 12.74 -40.58
N SER A 211 -9.26 13.62 -41.00
CA SER A 211 -8.91 15.01 -41.34
C SER A 211 -8.44 15.80 -40.11
N MET A 212 -9.18 15.73 -39.01
CA MET A 212 -8.88 16.47 -37.78
C MET A 212 -7.55 16.02 -37.13
N VAL A 213 -7.18 14.73 -37.25
CA VAL A 213 -5.89 14.21 -36.79
C VAL A 213 -4.75 14.59 -37.77
N ALA A 214 -4.99 14.59 -39.08
CA ALA A 214 -4.00 15.02 -40.07
C ALA A 214 -3.64 16.51 -40.01
N GLU A 215 -4.49 17.35 -39.40
CA GLU A 215 -4.21 18.75 -39.07
C GLU A 215 -3.34 18.92 -37.81
N GLN A 216 -3.14 17.86 -37.00
CA GLN A 216 -2.28 17.92 -35.82
C GLN A 216 -0.80 17.76 -36.18
N HIS A 217 0.05 18.37 -35.36
CA HIS A 217 1.50 18.31 -35.47
C HIS A 217 2.08 18.20 -34.05
N ILE A 218 3.27 17.61 -33.93
CA ILE A 218 4.00 17.51 -32.66
C ILE A 218 4.28 18.87 -32.02
N SER A 219 4.58 18.85 -30.73
CA SER A 219 4.94 19.99 -29.89
C SER A 219 6.16 19.59 -29.04
N GLY A 220 6.22 19.98 -27.76
CA GLY A 220 7.27 19.53 -26.85
C GLY A 220 7.39 20.30 -25.53
N ASN A 221 8.00 19.60 -24.58
CA ASN A 221 8.30 19.90 -23.18
C ASN A 221 9.83 19.90 -22.95
N LEU A 222 10.27 19.81 -21.69
CA LEU A 222 11.68 19.88 -21.26
C LEU A 222 12.14 18.65 -20.45
N ASP A 223 11.26 18.06 -19.64
CA ASP A 223 11.47 16.83 -18.87
C ASP A 223 10.64 15.64 -19.43
N PRO A 224 10.92 14.38 -19.04
CA PRO A 224 10.27 13.21 -19.65
C PRO A 224 8.80 12.89 -19.29
N PRO A 225 8.25 13.14 -18.09
CA PRO A 225 6.86 12.78 -17.78
C PRO A 225 5.85 13.79 -18.35
N GLU A 226 4.68 13.31 -18.76
CA GLU A 226 3.67 14.13 -19.44
C GLU A 226 2.47 14.50 -18.56
N GLY A 227 1.73 15.53 -18.99
CA GLY A 227 0.51 16.04 -18.33
C GLY A 227 -0.74 15.18 -18.50
N SER A 228 -0.58 13.89 -18.82
CA SER A 228 -1.66 12.98 -19.23
C SER A 228 -2.80 12.88 -18.21
N LEU A 229 -2.54 12.91 -16.91
CA LEU A 229 -3.60 12.84 -15.89
C LEU A 229 -4.54 14.05 -15.90
N ASP A 230 -4.04 15.25 -16.24
CA ASP A 230 -4.87 16.46 -16.40
C ASP A 230 -5.77 16.32 -17.65
N ALA A 231 -5.25 15.73 -18.73
CA ALA A 231 -6.01 15.43 -19.95
C ALA A 231 -7.10 14.37 -19.70
N ILE A 232 -6.81 13.28 -18.99
CA ILE A 232 -7.79 12.26 -18.58
C ILE A 232 -8.87 12.89 -17.70
N MET A 233 -8.49 13.70 -16.71
CA MET A 233 -9.44 14.37 -15.81
C MET A 233 -10.39 15.28 -16.60
N GLN A 234 -9.87 16.15 -17.49
CA GLN A 234 -10.72 17.00 -18.32
C GLN A 234 -11.60 16.19 -19.29
N ALA A 235 -11.09 15.14 -19.92
CA ALA A 235 -11.87 14.26 -20.79
C ALA A 235 -12.98 13.49 -20.03
N ALA A 236 -12.80 13.21 -18.75
CA ALA A 236 -13.83 12.60 -17.91
C ALA A 236 -14.92 13.60 -17.48
N VAL A 237 -14.54 14.80 -17.01
CA VAL A 237 -15.50 15.76 -16.42
C VAL A 237 -16.19 16.65 -17.45
N CYS A 238 -15.63 16.84 -18.65
CA CYS A 238 -16.22 17.65 -19.73
C CYS A 238 -17.27 16.88 -20.57
N VAL A 239 -18.21 16.19 -19.89
CA VAL A 239 -19.14 15.21 -20.47
C VAL A 239 -19.83 15.70 -21.75
N ASN A 240 -20.31 16.94 -21.76
CA ASN A 240 -21.05 17.53 -22.88
C ASN A 240 -20.14 17.93 -24.06
N GLU A 241 -18.94 18.45 -23.80
CA GLU A 241 -18.00 18.90 -24.84
C GLU A 241 -17.39 17.70 -25.59
N ILE A 242 -16.99 16.66 -24.85
CA ILE A 242 -16.52 15.39 -25.43
C ILE A 242 -17.67 14.67 -26.16
N GLY A 243 -18.90 14.84 -25.67
CA GLY A 243 -20.12 14.27 -26.24
C GLY A 243 -20.41 12.84 -25.80
N TRP A 244 -19.98 12.45 -24.59
CA TRP A 244 -20.18 11.11 -24.03
C TRP A 244 -21.67 10.77 -23.93
N GLY A 245 -22.07 9.64 -24.51
CA GLY A 245 -23.46 9.20 -24.63
C GLY A 245 -23.87 8.21 -23.54
N ASN A 246 -24.98 7.51 -23.82
CA ASN A 246 -25.43 6.33 -23.05
C ASN A 246 -24.74 5.02 -23.54
N SER A 247 -23.53 5.15 -24.08
CA SER A 247 -22.69 4.05 -24.59
C SER A 247 -21.82 3.45 -23.49
N THR A 248 -21.17 2.31 -23.76
CA THR A 248 -19.93 1.93 -23.07
C THR A 248 -18.85 2.95 -23.44
N ARG A 249 -18.18 3.54 -22.44
CA ARG A 249 -17.23 4.63 -22.64
C ARG A 249 -15.80 4.12 -22.49
N LEU A 250 -15.02 4.16 -23.57
CA LEU A 250 -13.61 3.77 -23.60
C LEU A 250 -12.76 5.03 -23.80
N LEU A 251 -11.77 5.23 -22.93
CA LEU A 251 -10.75 6.26 -23.10
C LEU A 251 -9.43 5.57 -23.41
N VAL A 252 -8.86 5.80 -24.59
CA VAL A 252 -7.53 5.29 -24.94
C VAL A 252 -6.51 6.37 -24.63
N LEU A 253 -5.50 6.05 -23.83
CA LEU A 253 -4.32 6.89 -23.64
C LEU A 253 -3.15 6.30 -24.43
N ALA A 254 -2.57 7.05 -25.36
CA ALA A 254 -1.37 6.70 -26.09
C ALA A 254 -0.23 7.67 -25.74
N THR A 255 0.89 7.15 -25.20
CA THR A 255 2.11 7.88 -24.80
C THR A 255 3.28 6.90 -24.66
N ASP A 256 4.51 7.36 -24.86
CA ASP A 256 5.72 6.54 -24.75
C ASP A 256 6.46 6.63 -23.41
N ASP A 257 6.18 7.66 -22.60
CA ASP A 257 6.82 7.91 -21.30
C ASP A 257 5.81 7.98 -20.12
N GLY A 258 6.24 8.59 -19.00
CA GLY A 258 5.51 8.61 -17.73
C GLY A 258 4.47 9.72 -17.61
N PHE A 259 3.96 9.94 -16.39
CA PHE A 259 2.93 10.94 -16.11
C PHE A 259 3.19 11.69 -14.82
N HIS A 260 2.88 12.99 -14.82
CA HIS A 260 2.88 13.83 -13.63
C HIS A 260 1.60 13.66 -12.78
N MET A 261 1.73 13.87 -11.46
CA MET A 261 0.64 13.69 -10.49
C MET A 261 0.61 14.75 -9.38
N ALA A 262 -0.51 14.81 -8.65
CA ALA A 262 -0.69 15.77 -7.55
C ALA A 262 0.49 15.79 -6.57
N GLY A 263 1.05 16.99 -6.36
CA GLY A 263 2.30 17.22 -5.65
C GLY A 263 3.39 17.78 -6.55
N ASP A 264 3.44 17.38 -7.83
CA ASP A 264 4.48 17.81 -8.77
C ASP A 264 4.35 19.29 -9.13
N GLY A 265 3.12 19.79 -9.33
CA GLY A 265 2.82 21.19 -9.69
C GLY A 265 3.45 22.24 -8.78
N LYS A 266 3.79 21.85 -7.55
CA LYS A 266 4.55 22.63 -6.57
C LYS A 266 5.90 23.12 -7.09
N LEU A 267 6.56 22.39 -8.00
CA LEU A 267 7.81 22.80 -8.65
C LEU A 267 7.62 24.06 -9.52
N ALA A 268 6.44 24.19 -10.14
CA ALA A 268 6.00 25.38 -10.87
C ALA A 268 5.28 26.42 -9.99
N ALA A 269 5.45 26.33 -8.66
CA ALA A 269 4.75 27.12 -7.64
C ALA A 269 3.21 27.03 -7.67
N ILE A 270 2.64 25.98 -8.29
CA ILE A 270 1.20 25.71 -8.24
C ILE A 270 0.89 24.97 -6.93
N LEU A 271 0.03 25.56 -6.10
CA LEU A 271 -0.34 25.02 -4.78
C LEU A 271 -1.84 24.70 -4.64
N GLU A 272 -2.66 25.11 -5.61
CA GLU A 272 -4.10 24.84 -5.65
C GLU A 272 -4.33 23.43 -6.21
N PRO A 273 -4.97 22.51 -5.46
CA PRO A 273 -5.23 21.15 -5.93
C PRO A 273 -6.25 21.14 -7.08
N ASN A 274 -6.18 20.11 -7.92
CA ASN A 274 -7.12 19.94 -9.03
C ASN A 274 -8.57 19.86 -8.52
N ARG A 275 -9.45 20.69 -9.08
CA ARG A 275 -10.84 20.85 -8.60
C ARG A 275 -11.86 19.97 -9.32
N GLU A 276 -11.43 18.99 -10.12
CA GLU A 276 -12.29 17.94 -10.71
C GLU A 276 -13.51 18.48 -11.49
N THR A 277 -13.35 19.62 -12.17
CA THR A 277 -14.40 20.30 -12.94
C THR A 277 -13.94 20.62 -14.36
N CYS A 278 -14.88 20.69 -15.30
CA CYS A 278 -14.59 21.04 -16.69
C CYS A 278 -14.16 22.49 -16.82
N GLN A 279 -13.05 22.74 -17.51
CA GLN A 279 -12.43 24.06 -17.66
C GLN A 279 -11.90 24.29 -19.09
N LEU A 280 -12.59 23.73 -20.09
CA LEU A 280 -12.28 23.97 -21.50
C LEU A 280 -12.76 25.37 -21.93
N VAL A 281 -11.85 26.15 -22.52
CA VAL A 281 -12.14 27.42 -23.20
C VAL A 281 -11.46 27.34 -24.56
N ASP A 282 -12.19 27.62 -25.64
CA ASP A 282 -11.73 27.40 -27.03
C ASP A 282 -11.14 26.00 -27.26
N ARG A 283 -11.77 25.00 -26.61
CA ARG A 283 -11.37 23.58 -26.51
C ARG A 283 -10.00 23.31 -25.86
N LYS A 284 -9.33 24.30 -25.26
CA LYS A 284 -8.07 24.13 -24.51
C LYS A 284 -8.30 24.20 -23.00
N TYR A 285 -7.50 23.48 -22.23
CA TYR A 285 -7.61 23.45 -20.77
C TYR A 285 -7.11 24.75 -20.12
N SER A 286 -8.05 25.60 -19.69
CA SER A 286 -7.78 26.97 -19.24
C SER A 286 -7.18 27.11 -17.83
N LYS A 287 -7.06 26.01 -17.06
CA LYS A 287 -6.50 26.01 -15.69
C LYS A 287 -5.20 25.22 -15.54
N SER A 288 -4.60 24.77 -16.64
CA SER A 288 -3.35 24.01 -16.67
C SER A 288 -2.21 24.64 -15.86
N THR A 289 -2.17 25.97 -15.80
CA THR A 289 -1.16 26.79 -15.11
C THR A 289 -1.60 27.33 -13.75
N LEU A 290 -2.80 26.98 -13.28
CA LEU A 290 -3.41 27.48 -12.05
C LEU A 290 -3.76 26.37 -11.05
N TRP A 291 -4.01 25.14 -11.52
CA TRP A 291 -4.28 23.98 -10.69
C TRP A 291 -3.21 22.92 -10.88
N ASP A 292 -2.89 22.22 -9.80
CA ASP A 292 -1.98 21.08 -9.79
C ASP A 292 -2.55 19.93 -10.64
N TYR A 293 -1.69 18.98 -11.00
CA TYR A 293 -2.12 17.71 -11.58
C TYR A 293 -3.12 17.03 -10.63
N PRO A 294 -4.11 16.28 -11.14
CA PRO A 294 -4.97 15.49 -10.28
C PRO A 294 -4.21 14.28 -9.72
N SER A 295 -4.60 13.81 -8.53
CA SER A 295 -4.04 12.56 -8.00
C SER A 295 -4.65 11.36 -8.72
N VAL A 296 -3.92 10.24 -8.76
CA VAL A 296 -4.41 8.99 -9.38
C VAL A 296 -5.74 8.54 -8.76
N GLY A 297 -5.96 8.80 -7.46
CA GLY A 297 -7.23 8.53 -6.79
C GLY A 297 -8.38 9.46 -7.20
N GLN A 298 -8.10 10.74 -7.52
CA GLN A 298 -9.11 11.64 -8.10
C GLN A 298 -9.51 11.18 -9.50
N VAL A 299 -8.51 10.81 -10.33
CA VAL A 299 -8.74 10.27 -11.68
C VAL A 299 -9.55 8.97 -11.63
N ALA A 300 -9.13 7.99 -10.82
CA ALA A 300 -9.85 6.73 -10.64
C ALA A 300 -11.31 6.94 -10.23
N ARG A 301 -11.57 7.82 -9.23
CA ARG A 301 -12.93 8.14 -8.81
C ARG A 301 -13.75 8.78 -9.92
N LYS A 302 -13.22 9.75 -10.68
CA LYS A 302 -13.97 10.43 -11.74
C LYS A 302 -14.21 9.55 -12.97
N LEU A 303 -13.33 8.60 -13.25
CA LEU A 303 -13.56 7.56 -14.26
C LEU A 303 -14.68 6.61 -13.82
N GLU A 304 -14.68 6.15 -12.56
CA GLU A 304 -15.73 5.29 -11.98
C GLU A 304 -17.10 6.01 -11.93
N GLU A 305 -17.14 7.26 -11.46
CA GLU A 305 -18.35 8.11 -11.47
C GLU A 305 -18.95 8.30 -12.88
N GLN A 306 -18.11 8.36 -13.92
CA GLN A 306 -18.52 8.61 -15.29
C GLN A 306 -18.62 7.34 -16.16
N ASN A 307 -18.47 6.13 -15.58
CA ASN A 307 -18.47 4.86 -16.30
C ASN A 307 -17.42 4.76 -17.43
N ILE A 308 -16.32 5.51 -17.34
CA ILE A 308 -15.25 5.53 -18.35
C ILE A 308 -14.19 4.49 -18.01
N GLN A 309 -13.88 3.60 -18.95
CA GLN A 309 -12.88 2.56 -18.82
C GLN A 309 -11.60 2.97 -19.58
N PRO A 310 -10.46 3.20 -18.89
CA PRO A 310 -9.22 3.58 -19.54
C PRO A 310 -8.47 2.37 -20.12
N ILE A 311 -7.93 2.56 -21.32
CA ILE A 311 -7.03 1.64 -22.02
C ILE A 311 -5.70 2.37 -22.18
N PHE A 312 -4.68 1.93 -21.45
CA PHE A 312 -3.32 2.46 -21.55
C PHE A 312 -2.57 1.71 -22.65
N ALA A 313 -2.46 2.34 -23.81
CA ALA A 313 -1.62 1.90 -24.92
C ALA A 313 -0.24 2.55 -24.74
N VAL A 314 0.69 1.86 -24.09
CA VAL A 314 1.99 2.42 -23.68
C VAL A 314 3.14 1.53 -24.12
N THR A 315 4.34 2.10 -24.24
CA THR A 315 5.53 1.30 -24.53
C THR A 315 5.83 0.32 -23.39
N LYS A 316 6.56 -0.76 -23.72
CA LYS A 316 6.96 -1.81 -22.77
C LYS A 316 7.71 -1.29 -21.52
N LYS A 317 8.29 -0.09 -21.60
CA LYS A 317 8.96 0.62 -20.49
C LYS A 317 7.99 0.97 -19.34
N MET A 318 6.69 1.17 -19.64
CA MET A 318 5.69 1.72 -18.70
C MET A 318 4.59 0.74 -18.27
N GLU A 319 4.64 -0.50 -18.76
CA GLU A 319 3.60 -1.52 -18.57
C GLU A 319 3.27 -1.83 -17.09
N THR A 320 4.26 -1.80 -16.19
CA THR A 320 4.13 -2.39 -14.84
C THR A 320 3.48 -1.49 -13.79
N GLU A 321 3.39 -0.18 -13.97
CA GLU A 321 2.97 0.74 -12.88
C GLU A 321 1.50 1.17 -12.96
N LEU A 322 0.96 1.39 -14.17
CA LEU A 322 -0.38 1.95 -14.38
C LEU A 322 -1.53 1.02 -13.99
N SER A 323 -1.43 -0.27 -14.32
CA SER A 323 -2.50 -1.27 -14.16
C SER A 323 -2.97 -1.50 -12.72
N LYS A 324 -2.12 -1.21 -11.73
CA LYS A 324 -2.38 -1.49 -10.31
C LYS A 324 -3.20 -0.42 -9.60
N LEU A 325 -3.29 0.79 -10.17
CA LEU A 325 -3.76 1.98 -9.46
C LEU A 325 -5.16 2.47 -9.87
N ILE A 326 -5.63 2.10 -11.06
CA ILE A 326 -6.96 2.49 -11.57
C ILE A 326 -7.77 1.22 -11.84
N PRO A 327 -8.88 0.98 -11.11
CA PRO A 327 -9.69 -0.23 -11.26
C PRO A 327 -10.40 -0.27 -12.62
N LYS A 328 -10.62 -1.48 -13.13
CA LYS A 328 -11.20 -1.74 -14.47
C LYS A 328 -10.50 -0.96 -15.60
N SER A 329 -9.18 -0.91 -15.53
CA SER A 329 -8.30 -0.44 -16.61
C SER A 329 -7.69 -1.62 -17.38
N ALA A 330 -7.32 -1.39 -18.64
CA ALA A 330 -6.49 -2.32 -19.40
C ALA A 330 -5.16 -1.65 -19.73
N VAL A 331 -4.08 -2.42 -19.71
CA VAL A 331 -2.78 -2.01 -20.26
C VAL A 331 -2.49 -2.90 -21.46
N GLY A 332 -2.05 -2.31 -22.57
CA GLY A 332 -1.56 -3.02 -23.74
C GLY A 332 -0.24 -2.43 -24.20
N VAL A 333 0.70 -3.29 -24.59
CA VAL A 333 2.01 -2.87 -25.09
C VAL A 333 1.84 -2.36 -26.52
N LEU A 334 1.99 -1.05 -26.69
CA LEU A 334 2.05 -0.37 -27.97
C LEU A 334 3.40 -0.68 -28.65
N SER A 335 3.40 -0.92 -29.96
CA SER A 335 4.64 -0.94 -30.74
C SER A 335 5.21 0.47 -30.89
N GLU A 336 6.52 0.60 -31.10
CA GLU A 336 7.23 1.90 -31.24
C GLU A 336 6.76 2.74 -32.46
N ASP A 337 5.85 2.21 -33.27
CA ASP A 337 5.22 2.86 -34.42
C ASP A 337 3.69 3.01 -34.29
N SER A 338 3.10 2.67 -33.15
CA SER A 338 1.64 2.50 -32.94
C SER A 338 0.93 1.50 -33.88
N GLY A 339 1.65 0.73 -34.70
CA GLY A 339 1.09 -0.13 -35.75
C GLY A 339 0.16 -1.25 -35.26
N ASN A 340 0.25 -1.66 -33.98
CA ASN A 340 -0.61 -2.69 -33.38
C ASN A 340 -1.89 -2.17 -32.70
N VAL A 341 -2.11 -0.85 -32.65
CA VAL A 341 -3.09 -0.22 -31.74
C VAL A 341 -4.56 -0.63 -31.98
N VAL A 342 -4.95 -0.99 -33.21
CA VAL A 342 -6.31 -1.50 -33.49
C VAL A 342 -6.58 -2.79 -32.71
N ASN A 343 -5.64 -3.75 -32.77
CA ASN A 343 -5.79 -5.05 -32.11
C ASN A 343 -5.73 -4.86 -30.59
N LEU A 344 -4.81 -4.02 -30.11
CA LEU A 344 -4.69 -3.63 -28.70
C LEU A 344 -6.03 -3.15 -28.13
N ILE A 345 -6.72 -2.24 -28.83
CA ILE A 345 -8.02 -1.72 -28.39
C ILE A 345 -9.12 -2.80 -28.43
N VAL A 346 -9.13 -3.67 -29.44
CA VAL A 346 -10.10 -4.78 -29.55
C VAL A 346 -9.90 -5.80 -28.43
N ASP A 347 -8.66 -6.20 -28.15
CA ASP A 347 -8.32 -7.15 -27.09
C ASP A 347 -8.55 -6.55 -25.69
N ALA A 348 -8.21 -5.28 -25.49
CA ALA A 348 -8.52 -4.54 -24.28
C ALA A 348 -10.05 -4.43 -24.05
N TYR A 349 -10.82 -4.11 -25.09
CA TYR A 349 -12.29 -4.12 -25.01
C TYR A 349 -12.81 -5.51 -24.65
N ASN A 350 -12.34 -6.57 -25.30
CA ASN A 350 -12.75 -7.94 -25.03
C ASN A 350 -12.45 -8.37 -23.59
N SER A 351 -11.27 -8.00 -23.07
CA SER A 351 -10.87 -8.21 -21.68
C SER A 351 -11.78 -7.45 -20.69
N LEU A 352 -11.86 -6.12 -20.81
CA LEU A 352 -12.67 -5.22 -19.95
C LEU A 352 -14.17 -5.53 -19.95
N SER A 353 -14.66 -6.18 -21.01
CA SER A 353 -16.06 -6.60 -21.13
C SER A 353 -16.30 -8.06 -20.75
N SER A 354 -15.24 -8.83 -20.47
CA SER A 354 -15.32 -10.18 -19.89
C SER A 354 -15.24 -10.17 -18.36
N GLU A 355 -14.63 -9.14 -17.76
CA GLU A 355 -14.68 -8.88 -16.32
C GLU A 355 -15.99 -8.14 -15.96
N VAL A 356 -16.83 -8.80 -15.16
CA VAL A 356 -18.08 -8.23 -14.62
C VAL A 356 -17.91 -7.98 -13.13
N ILE A 357 -17.68 -6.71 -12.75
CA ILE A 357 -17.65 -6.26 -11.35
C ILE A 357 -18.98 -5.58 -11.01
N MET A 358 -19.78 -6.19 -10.14
CA MET A 358 -21.04 -5.66 -9.62
C MET A 358 -20.79 -4.84 -8.35
N ALA A 359 -21.25 -3.58 -8.32
CA ALA A 359 -21.01 -2.64 -7.22
C ALA A 359 -22.26 -1.80 -6.90
N HIS A 360 -22.23 -1.13 -5.74
CA HIS A 360 -23.25 -0.18 -5.29
C HIS A 360 -22.68 1.24 -5.18
N GLU A 361 -23.55 2.24 -5.25
CA GLU A 361 -23.20 3.63 -4.93
C GLU A 361 -22.93 3.82 -3.42
N ALA A 362 -22.28 4.92 -3.03
CA ALA A 362 -21.84 5.14 -1.65
C ALA A 362 -23.02 5.10 -0.65
N LEU A 363 -22.98 4.14 0.28
CA LEU A 363 -24.03 3.88 1.27
C LEU A 363 -23.72 4.58 2.60
N PRO A 364 -24.73 4.92 3.42
CA PRO A 364 -24.52 5.27 4.82
C PRO A 364 -24.07 4.06 5.64
N GLU A 365 -23.36 4.33 6.74
CA GLU A 365 -22.77 3.33 7.65
C GLU A 365 -23.77 2.30 8.21
N PHE A 366 -25.08 2.59 8.20
CA PHE A 366 -26.15 1.73 8.73
C PHE A 366 -26.83 0.83 7.68
N ILE A 367 -26.36 0.83 6.43
CA ILE A 367 -26.78 -0.12 5.39
C ILE A 367 -25.53 -0.84 4.87
N SER A 368 -25.49 -2.16 5.02
CA SER A 368 -24.44 -3.00 4.46
C SER A 368 -24.97 -3.86 3.32
N VAL A 369 -24.17 -4.00 2.26
CA VAL A 369 -24.47 -4.81 1.08
C VAL A 369 -23.28 -5.70 0.77
N LYS A 370 -23.51 -7.01 0.68
CA LYS A 370 -22.52 -8.03 0.31
C LYS A 370 -23.00 -8.79 -0.91
N TYR A 371 -22.06 -9.27 -1.72
CA TYR A 371 -22.31 -10.04 -2.93
C TYR A 371 -21.68 -11.43 -2.81
N THR A 372 -22.40 -12.46 -3.25
CA THR A 372 -21.80 -13.75 -3.63
C THR A 372 -22.04 -13.94 -5.13
N SER A 373 -21.08 -14.48 -5.87
CA SER A 373 -21.12 -14.48 -7.34
C SER A 373 -21.21 -15.91 -7.88
N ASP A 374 -22.25 -16.21 -8.67
CA ASP A 374 -22.48 -17.56 -9.23
C ASP A 374 -21.59 -17.80 -10.46
N CYS A 375 -20.29 -17.93 -10.19
CA CYS A 375 -19.22 -18.17 -11.15
C CYS A 375 -18.02 -18.81 -10.45
N LYS A 376 -17.10 -19.40 -11.23
CA LYS A 376 -16.05 -20.32 -10.73
C LYS A 376 -15.15 -19.79 -9.61
N ASP A 377 -15.01 -18.47 -9.51
CA ASP A 377 -14.09 -17.79 -8.60
C ASP A 377 -14.85 -17.03 -7.48
N GLY A 378 -16.18 -17.15 -7.43
CA GLY A 378 -17.10 -16.25 -6.72
C GLY A 378 -17.71 -16.74 -5.40
N GLU A 379 -17.28 -17.89 -4.88
CA GLU A 379 -17.91 -18.63 -3.76
C GLU A 379 -17.93 -17.91 -2.38
N LYS A 380 -17.34 -16.71 -2.25
CA LYS A 380 -17.18 -16.01 -0.96
C LYS A 380 -17.88 -14.64 -0.95
N PRO A 381 -18.63 -14.30 0.12
CA PRO A 381 -19.22 -12.98 0.29
C PRO A 381 -18.18 -11.85 0.28
N SER A 382 -18.42 -10.83 -0.56
CA SER A 382 -17.52 -9.70 -0.80
C SER A 382 -18.27 -8.36 -0.85
N ASP A 383 -17.54 -7.24 -0.84
CA ASP A 383 -18.10 -5.88 -0.99
C ASP A 383 -18.40 -5.48 -2.46
N ARG A 384 -17.90 -6.27 -3.42
CA ARG A 384 -18.17 -6.15 -4.86
C ARG A 384 -18.29 -7.55 -5.45
N GLY A 385 -19.39 -7.86 -6.13
CA GLY A 385 -19.52 -9.11 -6.87
C GLY A 385 -18.55 -9.11 -8.04
N LYS A 386 -17.90 -10.24 -8.34
CA LYS A 386 -16.96 -10.33 -9.47
C LYS A 386 -17.07 -11.68 -10.16
N CYS A 387 -17.15 -11.65 -11.49
CA CYS A 387 -16.95 -12.82 -12.37
C CYS A 387 -16.01 -12.45 -13.52
N ASP A 388 -14.99 -13.27 -13.75
CA ASP A 388 -14.07 -13.16 -14.90
C ASP A 388 -14.53 -14.03 -16.09
N ASN A 389 -14.00 -13.76 -17.28
CA ASN A 389 -14.21 -14.55 -18.50
C ASN A 389 -15.69 -14.66 -18.98
N VAL A 390 -16.52 -13.66 -18.71
CA VAL A 390 -17.95 -13.65 -19.07
C VAL A 390 -18.13 -13.33 -20.57
N ASN A 391 -18.46 -14.37 -21.36
CA ASN A 391 -18.68 -14.26 -22.80
C ASN A 391 -19.97 -13.48 -23.15
N ILE A 392 -20.01 -12.86 -24.34
CA ILE A 392 -21.22 -12.21 -24.89
C ILE A 392 -22.41 -13.19 -24.87
N GLY A 393 -23.59 -12.73 -24.46
CA GLY A 393 -24.80 -13.56 -24.37
C GLY A 393 -24.86 -14.49 -23.16
N THR A 394 -23.77 -14.63 -22.39
CA THR A 394 -23.78 -15.34 -21.10
C THR A 394 -24.53 -14.53 -20.06
N GLU A 395 -25.26 -15.24 -19.21
CA GLU A 395 -25.91 -14.71 -18.02
C GLU A 395 -25.11 -15.12 -16.78
N VAL A 396 -24.94 -14.18 -15.85
CA VAL A 396 -24.31 -14.39 -14.54
C VAL A 396 -25.25 -13.89 -13.45
N ILE A 397 -25.27 -14.57 -12.32
CA ILE A 397 -26.17 -14.29 -11.20
C ILE A 397 -25.34 -13.85 -10.01
N PHE A 398 -25.79 -12.79 -9.33
CA PHE A 398 -25.20 -12.31 -8.09
C PHE A 398 -26.25 -12.41 -6.98
N ASP A 399 -25.92 -13.13 -5.91
CA ASP A 399 -26.71 -13.16 -4.67
C ASP A 399 -26.34 -11.92 -3.85
N VAL A 400 -27.22 -10.92 -3.90
CA VAL A 400 -27.04 -9.63 -3.24
C VAL A 400 -27.71 -9.67 -1.87
N THR A 401 -26.91 -9.65 -0.81
CA THR A 401 -27.36 -9.64 0.58
C THR A 401 -27.34 -8.23 1.14
N VAL A 402 -28.49 -7.71 1.55
CA VAL A 402 -28.67 -6.38 2.15
C VAL A 402 -29.04 -6.52 3.62
N THR A 403 -28.38 -5.75 4.48
CA THR A 403 -28.69 -5.63 5.92
C THR A 403 -28.80 -4.16 6.29
N VAL A 404 -29.70 -3.84 7.23
CA VAL A 404 -29.87 -2.49 7.79
C VAL A 404 -29.82 -2.60 9.30
N ASP A 405 -29.00 -1.78 9.97
CA ASP A 405 -28.71 -1.97 11.40
C ASP A 405 -29.67 -1.21 12.34
N ARG A 406 -30.45 -0.27 11.79
CA ARG A 406 -31.38 0.58 12.56
C ARG A 406 -32.62 0.95 11.75
N CYS A 407 -33.68 1.39 12.43
CA CYS A 407 -34.92 1.80 11.79
C CYS A 407 -34.74 3.01 10.86
N ILE A 408 -35.29 2.94 9.65
CA ILE A 408 -35.36 4.01 8.66
C ILE A 408 -36.73 4.04 7.95
N ASN A 409 -37.26 5.25 7.72
CA ASN A 409 -38.57 5.44 7.10
C ASN A 409 -38.59 5.02 5.62
N SER A 410 -37.58 5.43 4.85
CA SER A 410 -37.33 4.99 3.47
C SER A 410 -35.96 5.51 3.01
N GLN A 411 -35.24 4.72 2.21
CA GLN A 411 -34.04 5.15 1.48
C GLN A 411 -34.01 4.45 0.10
N SER A 412 -33.21 4.96 -0.84
CA SER A 412 -32.93 4.29 -2.11
C SER A 412 -31.47 4.46 -2.54
N PHE A 413 -30.91 3.45 -3.20
CA PHE A 413 -29.58 3.46 -3.81
C PHE A 413 -29.56 2.61 -5.09
N LEU A 414 -28.51 2.75 -5.90
CA LEU A 414 -28.36 1.97 -7.14
C LEU A 414 -27.26 0.90 -7.02
N ILE A 415 -27.50 -0.26 -7.66
CA ILE A 415 -26.56 -1.37 -7.84
C ILE A 415 -26.37 -1.60 -9.33
N GLY A 416 -25.13 -1.77 -9.82
CA GLY A 416 -24.89 -2.12 -11.21
C GLY A 416 -23.44 -2.53 -11.50
N PRO A 417 -23.19 -3.10 -12.70
CA PRO A 417 -21.85 -3.49 -13.10
C PRO A 417 -21.05 -2.27 -13.60
N LEU A 418 -19.80 -2.16 -13.15
CA LEU A 418 -18.93 -1.01 -13.42
C LEU A 418 -18.68 -0.82 -14.93
N GLY A 419 -18.84 0.41 -15.41
CA GLY A 419 -18.70 0.75 -16.83
C GLY A 419 -19.93 0.47 -17.70
N PHE A 420 -21.07 0.14 -17.08
CA PHE A 420 -22.39 0.05 -17.74
C PHE A 420 -23.38 1.05 -17.13
N ASN A 421 -24.31 1.54 -17.94
CA ASN A 421 -25.26 2.58 -17.53
C ASN A 421 -26.60 2.04 -17.01
N GLU A 422 -26.92 0.77 -17.28
CA GLU A 422 -28.02 0.08 -16.58
C GLU A 422 -27.64 -0.13 -15.12
N LYS A 423 -28.55 0.18 -14.20
CA LYS A 423 -28.46 -0.13 -12.76
C LYS A 423 -29.83 -0.60 -12.24
N LEU A 424 -29.82 -1.54 -11.29
CA LEU A 424 -30.95 -1.84 -10.43
C LEU A 424 -31.13 -0.71 -9.41
N LYS A 425 -32.34 -0.17 -9.29
CA LYS A 425 -32.75 0.68 -8.18
C LYS A 425 -33.27 -0.14 -7.01
N VAL A 426 -32.63 -0.01 -5.85
CA VAL A 426 -33.05 -0.66 -4.60
C VAL A 426 -33.69 0.40 -3.71
N ASN A 427 -34.99 0.24 -3.41
CA ASN A 427 -35.68 1.00 -2.38
C ASN A 427 -35.72 0.15 -1.10
N VAL A 428 -35.43 0.76 0.06
CA VAL A 428 -35.36 0.06 1.36
C VAL A 428 -36.18 0.81 2.41
N ARG A 429 -36.91 0.07 3.24
CA ARG A 429 -37.61 0.53 4.45
C ARG A 429 -37.39 -0.47 5.57
N THR A 430 -37.72 -0.11 6.81
CA THR A 430 -37.64 -1.06 7.93
C THR A 430 -38.95 -1.35 8.63
N ARG A 431 -39.20 -2.64 8.91
CA ARG A 431 -40.30 -3.14 9.74
C ARG A 431 -39.86 -3.18 11.20
N CYS A 432 -40.06 -2.06 11.90
CA CYS A 432 -39.66 -1.89 13.31
C CYS A 432 -40.83 -1.92 14.31
N ASP A 433 -42.06 -1.75 13.84
CA ASP A 433 -43.26 -1.79 14.66
C ASP A 433 -43.91 -3.18 14.60
N CYS A 434 -44.73 -3.50 15.60
CA CYS A 434 -45.45 -4.77 15.65
C CYS A 434 -46.83 -4.66 15.03
N GLU A 435 -47.11 -5.53 14.06
CA GLU A 435 -48.43 -5.71 13.46
C GLU A 435 -49.30 -6.54 14.42
N CYS A 436 -50.10 -5.84 15.24
CA CYS A 436 -50.95 -6.42 16.29
C CYS A 436 -52.42 -6.02 16.06
N ASP A 437 -53.32 -7.01 16.05
CA ASP A 437 -54.77 -6.83 15.84
C ASP A 437 -55.51 -6.26 17.09
N ASP A 438 -54.93 -5.25 17.73
CA ASP A 438 -55.42 -4.72 19.01
C ASP A 438 -56.66 -3.84 18.83
N ILE A 439 -57.73 -4.16 19.56
CA ILE A 439 -58.91 -3.31 19.66
C ILE A 439 -58.56 -2.08 20.52
N ASN A 440 -58.60 -0.89 19.93
CA ASN A 440 -58.26 0.39 20.56
C ASN A 440 -59.35 0.89 21.54
N GLN A 441 -59.68 0.08 22.55
CA GLN A 441 -60.66 0.35 23.61
C GLN A 441 -60.10 -0.02 25.00
N PRO A 442 -60.63 0.53 26.11
CA PRO A 442 -60.26 0.12 27.45
C PRO A 442 -60.54 -1.38 27.67
N HIS A 443 -59.61 -2.10 28.30
CA HIS A 443 -59.68 -3.56 28.41
C HIS A 443 -59.73 -4.04 29.88
N PRO A 444 -60.54 -5.06 30.23
CA PRO A 444 -60.63 -5.56 31.61
C PRO A 444 -59.31 -6.10 32.18
N HIS A 445 -58.42 -6.62 31.33
CA HIS A 445 -57.06 -7.03 31.73
C HIS A 445 -56.26 -5.84 32.29
N CYS A 446 -56.48 -4.63 31.77
CA CYS A 446 -55.86 -3.37 32.20
C CYS A 446 -56.77 -2.58 33.17
N LYS A 447 -57.60 -3.30 33.94
CA LYS A 447 -58.58 -2.77 34.94
C LYS A 447 -59.52 -1.67 34.41
N GLU A 448 -59.76 -1.62 33.10
CA GLU A 448 -60.50 -0.53 32.45
C GLU A 448 -59.90 0.87 32.70
N LYS A 449 -58.57 0.95 32.94
CA LYS A 449 -57.76 2.16 33.10
C LYS A 449 -56.57 2.17 32.12
N GLY A 450 -56.77 1.52 30.99
CA GLY A 450 -55.80 1.32 29.94
C GLY A 450 -56.32 0.36 28.89
N LYS A 451 -55.56 0.24 27.80
CA LYS A 451 -55.86 -0.61 26.64
C LYS A 451 -54.72 -1.57 26.35
N VAL A 452 -55.05 -2.72 25.77
CA VAL A 452 -54.05 -3.69 25.33
C VAL A 452 -53.32 -3.16 24.10
N VAL A 453 -52.00 -3.42 24.04
CA VAL A 453 -51.15 -3.27 22.87
C VAL A 453 -50.22 -4.48 22.82
N CYS A 454 -50.37 -5.34 21.83
CA CYS A 454 -49.59 -6.56 21.64
C CYS A 454 -49.51 -7.42 22.92
N GLY A 455 -50.63 -7.58 23.65
CA GLY A 455 -50.70 -8.34 24.90
C GLY A 455 -50.24 -7.60 26.17
N SER A 456 -49.66 -6.41 26.05
CA SER A 456 -49.23 -5.54 27.16
C SER A 456 -50.27 -4.45 27.47
N CYS A 457 -50.28 -3.87 28.67
CA CYS A 457 -51.18 -2.78 29.03
C CYS A 457 -50.54 -1.39 28.83
N ARG A 458 -51.10 -0.59 27.91
CA ARG A 458 -50.84 0.85 27.84
C ARG A 458 -51.89 1.59 28.67
N CYS A 459 -51.49 2.05 29.85
CA CYS A 459 -52.35 2.72 30.81
C CYS A 459 -52.77 4.13 30.39
N ASP A 460 -53.92 4.56 30.91
CA ASP A 460 -54.41 5.93 30.78
C ASP A 460 -53.67 6.86 31.77
N PRO A 461 -53.57 8.18 31.50
CA PRO A 461 -52.83 9.11 32.36
C PRO A 461 -53.28 9.09 33.83
N GLY A 462 -52.33 8.88 34.74
CA GLY A 462 -52.56 8.80 36.19
C GLY A 462 -52.63 7.38 36.76
N PHE A 463 -52.58 6.34 35.91
CA PHE A 463 -52.51 4.94 36.30
C PHE A 463 -51.18 4.31 35.89
N LEU A 464 -50.62 3.47 36.76
CA LEU A 464 -49.34 2.78 36.61
C LEU A 464 -49.47 1.31 37.04
N GLY A 465 -48.46 0.50 36.75
CA GLY A 465 -48.44 -0.94 37.03
C GLY A 465 -48.73 -1.79 35.78
N GLN A 466 -48.41 -3.08 35.86
CA GLN A 466 -48.42 -4.01 34.73
C GLN A 466 -49.83 -4.24 34.14
N HIS A 467 -50.86 -3.99 34.94
CA HIS A 467 -52.27 -4.05 34.59
C HIS A 467 -52.99 -2.73 34.90
N CYS A 468 -52.27 -1.62 35.03
CA CYS A 468 -52.79 -0.30 35.42
C CYS A 468 -53.45 -0.27 36.81
N GLU A 469 -53.00 -1.16 37.71
CA GLU A 469 -53.59 -1.43 39.03
C GLU A 469 -53.19 -0.42 40.14
N CYS A 470 -52.20 0.43 39.90
CA CYS A 470 -51.73 1.43 40.86
C CYS A 470 -52.11 2.85 40.42
N GLN A 471 -53.13 3.43 41.06
CA GLN A 471 -53.44 4.85 40.93
C GLN A 471 -52.43 5.69 41.72
N VAL A 472 -51.92 6.76 41.11
CA VAL A 472 -50.97 7.68 41.77
C VAL A 472 -51.66 8.37 42.97
N GLY A 473 -51.18 8.08 44.19
CA GLY A 473 -51.53 8.82 45.41
C GLY A 473 -52.35 8.10 46.50
N GLN A 474 -52.60 6.78 46.44
CA GLN A 474 -53.51 6.09 47.39
C GLN A 474 -52.91 5.02 48.34
N LYS A 475 -51.64 4.61 48.19
CA LYS A 475 -50.99 3.64 49.10
C LYS A 475 -50.03 4.33 50.07
N ASP A 476 -49.83 3.76 51.27
CA ASP A 476 -48.83 4.23 52.22
C ASP A 476 -47.41 4.05 51.64
N VAL A 477 -46.77 5.17 51.35
CA VAL A 477 -45.45 5.28 50.70
C VAL A 477 -44.36 4.57 51.51
N ALA A 478 -44.43 4.58 52.84
CA ALA A 478 -43.43 3.93 53.69
C ALA A 478 -43.44 2.40 53.51
N SER A 479 -44.65 1.81 53.46
CA SER A 479 -44.83 0.36 53.30
C SER A 479 -44.33 -0.17 51.95
N LEU A 480 -44.35 0.66 50.91
CA LEU A 480 -43.88 0.32 49.56
C LEU A 480 -42.36 0.48 49.44
N LYS A 481 -41.80 1.60 49.92
CA LYS A 481 -40.35 1.86 49.85
C LYS A 481 -39.53 0.81 50.59
N ALA A 482 -40.05 0.29 51.71
CA ALA A 482 -39.39 -0.80 52.47
C ALA A 482 -39.26 -2.11 51.67
N GLN A 483 -40.09 -2.35 50.65
CA GLN A 483 -39.99 -3.54 49.77
C GLN A 483 -38.92 -3.36 48.67
N CYS A 484 -38.38 -2.15 48.53
CA CYS A 484 -37.40 -1.77 47.53
C CYS A 484 -35.99 -1.54 48.12
N GLN A 485 -35.72 -2.03 49.33
CA GLN A 485 -34.45 -1.83 50.05
C GLN A 485 -33.79 -3.16 50.41
N LYS A 486 -32.54 -3.33 49.98
CA LYS A 486 -31.72 -4.50 50.30
C LYS A 486 -30.98 -4.27 51.61
N ASP A 487 -31.14 -5.16 52.59
CA ASP A 487 -30.43 -5.10 53.89
C ASP A 487 -30.50 -3.74 54.63
N ASN A 488 -31.63 -3.03 54.53
CA ASN A 488 -31.84 -1.62 54.99
C ASN A 488 -30.94 -0.57 54.29
N GLY A 489 -30.42 -0.89 53.11
CA GLY A 489 -29.66 -0.01 52.23
C GLY A 489 -30.51 0.98 51.44
N THR A 490 -29.97 1.49 50.33
CA THR A 490 -30.64 2.50 49.51
C THR A 490 -31.81 1.90 48.73
N GLU A 491 -32.84 2.72 48.53
CA GLU A 491 -33.97 2.38 47.66
C GLU A 491 -33.46 2.08 46.25
N CYS A 492 -33.65 0.84 45.80
CA CYS A 492 -33.17 0.32 44.52
C CYS A 492 -31.68 0.58 44.23
N GLU A 493 -30.84 0.53 45.28
CA GLU A 493 -29.40 0.85 45.26
C GLU A 493 -29.07 2.24 44.64
N GLY A 494 -30.05 3.16 44.62
CA GLY A 494 -29.94 4.45 43.91
C GLY A 494 -29.93 4.35 42.39
N LYS A 495 -30.23 3.17 41.83
CA LYS A 495 -30.20 2.81 40.40
C LYS A 495 -31.61 2.58 39.80
N GLY A 496 -32.66 3.02 40.49
CA GLY A 496 -34.06 2.85 40.07
C GLY A 496 -35.06 3.54 40.98
N ASP A 497 -36.31 3.63 40.54
CA ASP A 497 -37.44 4.17 41.32
C ASP A 497 -38.26 3.04 41.94
N CYS A 498 -38.65 3.15 43.22
CA CYS A 498 -39.59 2.20 43.82
C CYS A 498 -41.04 2.47 43.38
N VAL A 499 -41.47 1.82 42.30
CA VAL A 499 -42.83 1.98 41.76
C VAL A 499 -43.74 0.87 42.29
N CYS A 500 -44.71 1.27 43.11
CA CYS A 500 -45.74 0.40 43.69
C CYS A 500 -45.23 -0.82 44.50
N GLY A 501 -44.01 -0.77 45.04
CA GLY A 501 -43.40 -1.82 45.87
C GLY A 501 -42.43 -2.75 45.13
N ARG A 502 -41.98 -2.37 43.93
CA ARG A 502 -40.85 -3.00 43.23
C ARG A 502 -39.93 -1.95 42.63
N CYS A 503 -38.68 -2.30 42.42
CA CYS A 503 -37.72 -1.44 41.75
C CYS A 503 -37.93 -1.42 40.23
N GLN A 504 -38.22 -0.23 39.69
CA GLN A 504 -38.15 0.08 38.27
C GLN A 504 -36.77 0.66 37.99
N CYS A 505 -35.87 -0.21 37.52
CA CYS A 505 -34.47 0.15 37.29
C CYS A 505 -34.32 1.22 36.20
N HIS A 506 -33.39 2.14 36.43
CA HIS A 506 -33.02 3.18 35.47
C HIS A 506 -32.20 2.59 34.32
N LEU A 507 -32.06 3.39 33.27
CA LEU A 507 -31.08 3.14 32.22
C LEU A 507 -29.69 3.56 32.71
N THR A 508 -28.68 2.81 32.28
CA THR A 508 -27.28 3.22 32.35
C THR A 508 -27.00 4.35 31.37
N GLU A 509 -25.85 5.02 31.49
CA GLU A 509 -25.42 6.05 30.52
C GLU A 509 -25.25 5.50 29.08
N GLY A 510 -25.00 4.19 28.92
CA GLY A 510 -24.97 3.50 27.62
C GLY A 510 -26.33 3.04 27.08
N GLY A 511 -27.42 3.15 27.86
CA GLY A 511 -28.79 2.83 27.43
C GLY A 511 -29.25 1.39 27.66
N ASN A 512 -28.44 0.57 28.33
CA ASN A 512 -28.89 -0.72 28.90
C ASN A 512 -29.61 -0.52 30.24
N ASN A 513 -30.21 -1.58 30.78
CA ASN A 513 -30.89 -1.53 32.08
C ASN A 513 -29.93 -1.91 33.21
N PHE A 514 -30.02 -1.21 34.34
CA PHE A 514 -29.69 -1.85 35.63
C PHE A 514 -30.71 -2.98 35.90
N TYR A 515 -30.30 -4.04 36.61
CA TYR A 515 -31.14 -5.22 36.85
C TYR A 515 -30.83 -5.90 38.19
N GLY A 516 -31.71 -6.83 38.58
CA GLY A 516 -31.73 -7.46 39.90
C GLY A 516 -33.01 -7.12 40.64
N GLU A 517 -33.19 -7.66 41.84
CA GLU A 517 -34.37 -7.38 42.68
C GLU A 517 -34.35 -5.93 43.20
N PHE A 518 -33.15 -5.38 43.37
CA PHE A 518 -32.90 -4.03 43.89
C PHE A 518 -32.06 -3.19 42.90
N CYS A 519 -32.06 -3.56 41.61
CA CYS A 519 -31.26 -2.91 40.55
C CYS A 519 -29.74 -2.92 40.79
N GLU A 520 -29.23 -3.85 41.58
CA GLU A 520 -27.83 -3.87 42.01
C GLU A 520 -26.83 -4.05 40.83
N CYS A 521 -27.20 -4.80 39.81
CA CYS A 521 -26.33 -5.26 38.73
C CYS A 521 -26.48 -4.43 37.45
N ASP A 522 -25.43 -4.43 36.64
CA ASP A 522 -25.45 -4.05 35.22
C ASP A 522 -24.32 -4.76 34.45
N ASP A 523 -24.43 -4.70 33.13
CA ASP A 523 -23.49 -5.33 32.20
C ASP A 523 -22.66 -4.30 31.40
N GLU A 524 -22.49 -3.06 31.91
CA GLU A 524 -21.68 -1.99 31.29
C GLU A 524 -20.44 -1.60 32.12
N HIS A 525 -20.50 -1.76 33.45
CA HIS A 525 -19.47 -1.32 34.39
C HIS A 525 -18.54 -2.46 34.82
N CYS A 526 -18.09 -3.27 33.84
CA CYS A 526 -16.94 -4.17 34.03
C CYS A 526 -15.60 -3.47 33.73
N GLU A 527 -14.50 -4.10 34.15
CA GLU A 527 -13.14 -3.68 33.79
C GLU A 527 -12.95 -3.53 32.26
N LYS A 528 -12.21 -2.48 31.87
CA LYS A 528 -11.96 -2.13 30.47
C LYS A 528 -10.47 -2.18 30.17
N TYR A 529 -10.10 -2.84 29.07
CA TYR A 529 -8.73 -2.97 28.59
C TYR A 529 -8.65 -2.47 27.14
N ALA A 530 -7.64 -1.65 26.81
CA ALA A 530 -7.53 -0.96 25.52
C ALA A 530 -8.84 -0.25 25.09
N ASN A 531 -9.50 0.42 26.05
CA ASN A 531 -10.81 1.07 25.94
C ASN A 531 -12.01 0.14 25.60
N LYS A 532 -11.81 -1.19 25.55
CA LYS A 532 -12.88 -2.19 25.36
C LYS A 532 -13.22 -2.87 26.68
N GLN A 533 -14.52 -2.98 26.98
CA GLN A 533 -15.02 -3.71 28.14
C GLN A 533 -14.73 -5.21 27.99
N CYS A 534 -14.20 -5.84 29.05
CA CYS A 534 -13.72 -7.22 29.03
C CYS A 534 -12.82 -7.53 27.81
N ALA A 535 -12.01 -6.55 27.38
CA ALA A 535 -11.18 -6.54 26.18
C ALA A 535 -11.91 -6.79 24.83
N GLY A 536 -13.23 -7.01 24.83
CA GLY A 536 -13.97 -7.62 23.72
C GLY A 536 -13.87 -9.16 23.65
N HIS A 537 -13.27 -9.80 24.66
CA HIS A 537 -13.01 -11.24 24.73
C HIS A 537 -13.70 -11.94 25.91
N GLY A 538 -14.70 -11.29 26.50
CA GLY A 538 -15.60 -11.87 27.50
C GLY A 538 -16.92 -11.10 27.57
N LYS A 539 -17.94 -11.70 28.19
CA LYS A 539 -19.20 -11.03 28.51
C LYS A 539 -19.12 -10.42 29.90
N CYS A 540 -19.55 -9.18 30.06
CA CYS A 540 -19.77 -8.62 31.38
C CYS A 540 -21.04 -9.22 32.00
N LYS A 541 -20.98 -9.56 33.29
CA LYS A 541 -22.15 -9.81 34.12
C LYS A 541 -21.95 -9.20 35.50
N CYS A 542 -22.82 -8.27 35.89
CA CYS A 542 -22.83 -7.67 37.24
C CYS A 542 -21.43 -7.25 37.73
N GLY A 543 -20.73 -6.45 36.92
CA GLY A 543 -19.37 -5.95 37.23
C GLY A 543 -18.22 -6.96 37.13
N ARG A 544 -18.43 -8.20 36.67
CA ARG A 544 -17.35 -9.19 36.41
C ARG A 544 -17.31 -9.62 34.95
N CYS A 545 -16.11 -9.83 34.41
CA CYS A 545 -15.92 -10.38 33.08
C CYS A 545 -15.91 -11.91 33.09
N GLU A 546 -16.90 -12.54 32.46
CA GLU A 546 -16.86 -13.95 32.08
C GLU A 546 -16.08 -14.08 30.76
N CYS A 547 -14.85 -14.57 30.83
CA CYS A 547 -14.00 -14.71 29.64
C CYS A 547 -14.47 -15.82 28.71
N ASN A 548 -14.36 -15.57 27.40
CA ASN A 548 -14.59 -16.58 26.38
C ASN A 548 -13.55 -17.71 26.51
N GLU A 549 -13.88 -18.89 26.01
CA GLU A 549 -12.93 -20.00 25.95
C GLU A 549 -11.66 -19.59 25.19
N GLY A 550 -10.49 -19.92 25.76
CA GLY A 550 -9.20 -19.46 25.26
C GLY A 550 -8.70 -18.11 25.82
N TYR A 551 -9.43 -17.42 26.71
CA TYR A 551 -9.00 -16.14 27.31
C TYR A 551 -8.96 -16.15 28.85
N GLU A 552 -8.17 -15.25 29.44
CA GLU A 552 -8.05 -15.02 30.89
C GLU A 552 -7.58 -13.59 31.26
N GLY A 553 -7.50 -13.32 32.57
CA GLY A 553 -7.29 -12.00 33.14
C GLY A 553 -8.59 -11.36 33.64
N ALA A 554 -8.51 -10.42 34.58
CA ALA A 554 -9.68 -9.78 35.19
C ALA A 554 -10.58 -9.02 34.18
N ALA A 555 -9.98 -8.53 33.09
CA ALA A 555 -10.65 -7.93 31.94
C ALA A 555 -10.56 -8.80 30.67
N CYS A 556 -10.31 -10.11 30.81
CA CYS A 556 -10.15 -11.08 29.69
C CYS A 556 -9.10 -10.69 28.63
N GLN A 557 -8.11 -9.90 29.04
CA GLN A 557 -7.14 -9.28 28.15
C GLN A 557 -6.04 -10.21 27.62
N CYS A 558 -5.93 -11.45 28.14
CA CYS A 558 -4.86 -12.37 27.82
C CYS A 558 -5.41 -13.60 27.08
N ALA A 559 -4.94 -13.82 25.84
CA ALA A 559 -5.19 -15.07 25.13
C ALA A 559 -4.29 -16.20 25.68
N LYS A 560 -4.85 -17.40 25.82
CA LYS A 560 -4.15 -18.62 26.27
C LYS A 560 -3.48 -19.38 25.12
N SER A 561 -3.81 -19.04 23.88
CA SER A 561 -3.16 -19.56 22.68
C SER A 561 -1.73 -19.02 22.53
N ASP A 562 -1.02 -19.57 21.56
CA ASP A 562 0.24 -19.06 21.03
C ASP A 562 0.20 -18.86 19.50
N GLU A 563 -0.99 -18.86 18.87
CA GLU A 563 -1.15 -18.79 17.42
C GLU A 563 -0.68 -17.46 16.81
N ASP A 564 -1.04 -16.30 17.39
CA ASP A 564 -0.55 -14.99 16.89
C ASP A 564 0.98 -14.82 17.09
N CYS A 565 1.59 -15.64 17.95
CA CYS A 565 3.04 -15.73 18.12
C CYS A 565 3.71 -16.66 17.08
N LYS A 566 2.96 -17.50 16.36
CA LYS A 566 3.48 -18.40 15.32
C LYS A 566 3.52 -17.68 13.97
N ILE A 567 4.71 -17.61 13.38
CA ILE A 567 4.86 -17.32 11.96
C ILE A 567 5.52 -18.54 11.32
N ASP A 568 4.96 -19.03 10.22
CA ASP A 568 5.38 -20.26 9.52
C ASP A 568 5.48 -21.49 10.48
N GLY A 569 4.59 -21.54 11.48
CA GLY A 569 4.56 -22.56 12.53
C GLY A 569 5.54 -22.36 13.70
N ILE A 570 6.38 -21.31 13.67
CA ILE A 570 7.44 -21.09 14.66
C ILE A 570 7.05 -19.97 15.64
N VAL A 571 6.95 -20.31 16.92
CA VAL A 571 6.69 -19.35 18.00
C VAL A 571 7.87 -18.37 18.16
N CYS A 572 7.62 -17.09 17.92
CA CYS A 572 8.56 -15.98 18.14
C CYS A 572 9.98 -16.17 17.54
N HIS A 573 10.09 -16.87 16.40
CA HIS A 573 11.36 -17.24 15.75
C HIS A 573 12.37 -17.98 16.67
N GLU A 574 11.89 -18.66 17.73
CA GLU A 574 12.69 -19.21 18.85
C GLU A 574 13.51 -18.16 19.65
N ARG A 575 13.20 -16.86 19.52
CA ARG A 575 13.97 -15.72 20.08
C ARG A 575 13.23 -14.91 21.15
N GLY A 576 12.10 -15.41 21.61
CA GLY A 576 11.26 -14.78 22.62
C GLY A 576 10.28 -15.77 23.23
N LYS A 577 9.51 -15.32 24.21
CA LYS A 577 8.41 -16.08 24.80
C LYS A 577 7.07 -15.48 24.39
N CYS A 578 6.12 -16.31 23.98
CA CYS A 578 4.75 -15.86 23.81
C CYS A 578 4.11 -15.62 25.18
N VAL A 579 3.47 -14.47 25.37
CA VAL A 579 2.68 -14.11 26.54
C VAL A 579 1.46 -13.35 26.04
N CYS A 580 0.25 -13.83 26.33
CA CYS A 580 -1.01 -13.23 25.87
C CYS A 580 -1.06 -13.00 24.34
N ASN A 581 -0.72 -14.02 23.53
CA ASN A 581 -0.55 -13.93 22.07
C ASN A 581 0.51 -12.90 21.57
N GLN A 582 1.35 -12.33 22.44
CA GLN A 582 2.41 -11.39 22.05
C GLN A 582 3.81 -11.91 22.36
N CYS A 583 4.76 -11.74 21.42
CA CYS A 583 6.14 -12.17 21.61
C CYS A 583 6.97 -11.19 22.45
N VAL A 584 7.38 -11.63 23.63
CA VAL A 584 8.38 -10.95 24.48
C VAL A 584 9.78 -11.37 24.04
N CYS A 585 10.41 -10.54 23.22
CA CYS A 585 11.72 -10.81 22.61
C CYS A 585 12.88 -10.72 23.59
N GLN A 586 13.90 -11.55 23.36
CA GLN A 586 15.16 -11.56 24.11
C GLN A 586 16.32 -11.09 23.21
N GLY A 587 17.54 -10.96 23.75
CA GLY A 587 18.75 -10.72 22.96
C GLY A 587 18.84 -9.40 22.16
N GLY A 588 17.91 -8.46 22.35
CA GLY A 588 17.85 -7.22 21.55
C GLY A 588 17.03 -7.32 20.26
N TYR A 589 16.45 -8.48 19.96
CA TYR A 589 15.48 -8.66 18.87
C TYR A 589 14.21 -7.85 19.13
N LYS A 590 13.56 -7.40 18.05
CA LYS A 590 12.37 -6.53 18.04
C LYS A 590 11.38 -6.94 16.95
N GLY A 591 10.22 -6.28 16.95
CA GLY A 591 9.09 -6.58 16.06
C GLY A 591 8.17 -7.65 16.65
N PRO A 592 6.95 -7.83 16.07
CA PRO A 592 5.89 -8.65 16.66
C PRO A 592 6.25 -10.14 16.80
N SER A 593 7.26 -10.62 16.07
CA SER A 593 7.69 -12.02 16.02
C SER A 593 9.17 -12.23 16.35
N CYS A 594 9.86 -11.21 16.88
CA CYS A 594 11.30 -11.24 17.20
C CYS A 594 12.26 -11.51 16.02
N LYS A 595 11.82 -11.24 14.78
CA LYS A 595 12.58 -11.54 13.56
C LYS A 595 13.79 -10.62 13.33
N VAL A 596 13.77 -9.38 13.81
CA VAL A 596 14.76 -8.34 13.44
C VAL A 596 15.52 -7.83 14.67
N CYS A 597 16.85 -7.84 14.64
CA CYS A 597 17.69 -7.16 15.63
C CYS A 597 18.48 -6.01 14.97
N PRO A 598 18.01 -4.75 15.07
CA PRO A 598 18.70 -3.60 14.45
C PRO A 598 20.09 -3.30 15.03
N THR A 599 20.38 -3.83 16.23
CA THR A 599 21.63 -3.61 16.98
C THR A 599 22.61 -4.78 16.89
N CYS A 600 22.22 -5.90 16.28
CA CYS A 600 23.09 -7.07 16.17
C CYS A 600 24.03 -6.90 14.97
N GLN A 601 25.32 -6.70 15.25
CA GLN A 601 26.35 -6.75 14.21
C GLN A 601 26.53 -8.21 13.77
N ARG A 602 26.58 -8.44 12.45
CA ARG A 602 26.85 -9.78 11.92
C ARG A 602 28.28 -10.20 12.29
N PRO A 603 28.51 -11.41 12.82
CA PRO A 603 29.82 -11.85 13.31
C PRO A 603 30.77 -12.26 12.16
N CYS A 604 30.94 -11.42 11.13
CA CYS A 604 31.75 -11.71 9.94
C CYS A 604 33.18 -12.13 10.31
N GLN A 605 33.85 -11.39 11.21
CA GLN A 605 35.26 -11.65 11.58
C GLN A 605 35.40 -12.93 12.41
N GLU A 606 34.53 -13.13 13.40
CA GLU A 606 34.52 -14.31 14.28
C GLU A 606 34.19 -15.58 13.49
N SER A 607 33.24 -15.48 12.55
CA SER A 607 32.87 -16.57 11.63
C SER A 607 33.97 -16.89 10.61
N GLY A 608 34.90 -15.97 10.32
CA GLY A 608 35.92 -16.11 9.29
C GLY A 608 36.75 -17.39 9.42
N SER A 609 37.20 -17.72 10.64
CA SER A 609 37.93 -18.96 10.95
C SER A 609 37.12 -20.23 10.70
N CYS A 610 35.79 -20.17 10.84
CA CYS A 610 34.89 -21.27 10.53
C CYS A 610 34.54 -21.34 9.04
N VAL A 611 34.41 -20.20 8.36
CA VAL A 611 34.22 -20.13 6.90
C VAL A 611 35.44 -20.69 6.17
N GLU A 612 36.66 -20.29 6.56
CA GLU A 612 37.90 -20.85 5.98
C GLU A 612 37.92 -22.39 6.11
N CYS A 613 37.62 -22.88 7.30
CA CYS A 613 37.64 -24.30 7.63
C CYS A 613 36.55 -25.09 6.89
N LEU A 614 35.31 -24.59 6.84
CA LEU A 614 34.18 -25.29 6.22
C LEU A 614 34.24 -25.25 4.69
N ALA A 615 34.63 -24.11 4.10
CA ALA A 615 34.57 -23.88 2.65
C ALA A 615 35.85 -24.30 1.91
N PHE A 616 37.03 -24.13 2.53
CA PHE A 616 38.34 -24.39 1.90
C PHE A 616 39.15 -25.48 2.61
N GLY A 617 38.72 -25.95 3.78
CA GLY A 617 39.41 -27.01 4.54
C GLY A 617 40.68 -26.56 5.25
N THR A 618 40.92 -25.25 5.39
CA THR A 618 42.15 -24.69 5.97
C THR A 618 41.89 -23.95 7.30
N GLY A 619 42.73 -22.97 7.66
CA GLY A 619 42.54 -22.15 8.85
C GLY A 619 42.89 -22.82 10.18
N PRO A 620 42.49 -22.21 11.32
CA PRO A 620 42.84 -22.68 12.66
C PRO A 620 41.98 -23.86 13.15
N PHE A 621 40.83 -24.13 12.50
CA PHE A 621 39.88 -25.16 12.93
C PHE A 621 39.92 -26.44 12.09
N GLU A 622 40.80 -26.53 11.07
CA GLU A 622 41.04 -27.65 10.14
C GLU A 622 40.71 -29.05 10.71
N LYS A 623 41.19 -29.35 11.93
CA LYS A 623 41.06 -30.68 12.58
C LYS A 623 39.77 -30.90 13.38
N ASN A 624 39.12 -29.83 13.84
CA ASN A 624 37.95 -29.85 14.73
C ASN A 624 36.75 -29.08 14.13
N CYS A 625 36.73 -28.92 12.81
CA CYS A 625 35.81 -28.05 12.07
C CYS A 625 34.33 -28.26 12.45
N LEU A 626 33.90 -29.52 12.40
CA LEU A 626 32.53 -29.96 12.66
C LEU A 626 32.11 -29.84 14.14
N GLU A 627 33.02 -29.49 15.06
CA GLU A 627 32.73 -29.29 16.48
C GLU A 627 32.55 -27.81 16.81
N ASN A 628 33.51 -26.98 16.41
CA ASN A 628 33.50 -25.54 16.70
C ASN A 628 32.48 -24.77 15.85
N CYS A 629 32.23 -25.23 14.62
CA CYS A 629 31.44 -24.50 13.62
C CYS A 629 30.01 -25.02 13.46
N LYS A 630 29.47 -25.80 14.43
CA LYS A 630 28.11 -26.40 14.41
C LYS A 630 26.96 -25.40 14.21
N HIS A 631 27.20 -24.11 14.44
CA HIS A 631 26.24 -23.01 14.28
C HIS A 631 26.24 -22.41 12.85
N LEU A 632 27.21 -22.79 12.01
CA LEU A 632 27.39 -22.31 10.64
C LEU A 632 27.15 -23.44 9.64
N GLN A 633 26.18 -23.23 8.75
CA GLN A 633 26.03 -24.00 7.52
C GLN A 633 26.67 -23.22 6.37
N HIS A 634 27.23 -23.90 5.36
CA HIS A 634 27.93 -23.24 4.25
C HIS A 634 27.47 -23.77 2.89
N VAL A 635 27.55 -22.93 1.86
CA VAL A 635 27.28 -23.27 0.45
C VAL A 635 28.30 -22.55 -0.43
N MET A 636 28.92 -23.27 -1.38
CA MET A 636 29.88 -22.71 -2.32
C MET A 636 29.19 -22.21 -3.59
N VAL A 637 29.40 -20.94 -3.96
CA VAL A 637 28.73 -20.28 -5.10
C VAL A 637 29.72 -19.63 -6.06
N GLU A 638 29.36 -19.57 -7.35
CA GLU A 638 30.19 -19.01 -8.43
C GLU A 638 30.04 -17.49 -8.59
N LYS A 639 28.91 -16.94 -8.15
CA LYS A 639 28.67 -15.49 -8.14
C LYS A 639 27.81 -15.12 -6.93
N LEU A 640 28.24 -14.09 -6.22
CA LEU A 640 27.45 -13.46 -5.16
C LEU A 640 26.58 -12.35 -5.76
N ILE A 641 25.32 -12.27 -5.33
CA ILE A 641 24.38 -11.18 -5.71
C ILE A 641 24.69 -9.90 -4.92
N LYS A 642 25.31 -10.05 -3.74
CA LYS A 642 25.70 -8.98 -2.82
C LYS A 642 26.96 -9.41 -2.06
N HIS A 643 27.75 -8.47 -1.58
CA HIS A 643 28.87 -8.76 -0.66
C HIS A 643 28.54 -8.19 0.73
N ASP A 644 28.39 -9.06 1.73
CA ASP A 644 28.05 -8.65 3.11
C ASP A 644 29.21 -8.82 4.11
N CYS A 645 30.14 -9.76 3.85
CA CYS A 645 31.35 -9.99 4.65
C CYS A 645 32.58 -10.19 3.75
N ARG A 646 33.73 -9.67 4.20
CA ARG A 646 35.05 -9.87 3.58
C ARG A 646 36.10 -10.06 4.68
N VAL A 647 36.79 -11.20 4.67
CA VAL A 647 37.76 -11.60 5.72
C VAL A 647 38.98 -12.23 5.05
N LYS A 648 40.16 -12.14 5.68
CA LYS A 648 41.36 -12.83 5.19
C LYS A 648 41.43 -14.27 5.70
N ASP A 649 41.93 -15.16 4.86
CA ASP A 649 42.35 -16.50 5.26
C ASP A 649 43.81 -16.51 5.79
N LYS A 650 44.26 -17.70 6.20
CA LYS A 650 45.64 -17.99 6.64
C LYS A 650 46.72 -17.70 5.59
N GLU A 651 46.38 -17.69 4.29
CA GLU A 651 47.30 -17.43 3.18
C GLU A 651 47.37 -15.93 2.82
N GLY A 652 46.46 -15.13 3.38
CA GLY A 652 46.37 -13.68 3.21
C GLY A 652 45.48 -13.23 2.06
N CYS A 653 44.82 -14.17 1.36
CA CYS A 653 43.82 -13.89 0.34
C CYS A 653 42.48 -13.50 1.01
N TRP A 654 41.61 -12.79 0.29
CA TRP A 654 40.29 -12.45 0.82
C TRP A 654 39.24 -13.49 0.42
N MET A 655 38.54 -13.99 1.42
CA MET A 655 37.28 -14.72 1.29
C MET A 655 36.13 -13.72 1.27
N LEU A 656 35.23 -13.84 0.28
CA LEU A 656 34.01 -13.03 0.19
C LEU A 656 32.80 -13.93 0.40
N PHE A 657 31.89 -13.51 1.27
CA PHE A 657 30.71 -14.29 1.61
C PHE A 657 29.51 -13.44 2.06
N THR A 658 28.33 -14.05 2.03
CA THR A 658 27.09 -13.48 2.59
C THR A 658 26.52 -14.38 3.68
N MET A 659 26.18 -13.80 4.82
CA MET A 659 25.57 -14.51 5.95
C MET A 659 24.05 -14.28 5.99
N THR A 660 23.28 -15.36 5.94
CA THR A 660 21.82 -15.40 6.08
C THR A 660 21.46 -16.09 7.39
N GLU A 661 20.99 -15.30 8.36
CA GLU A 661 20.63 -15.77 9.70
C GLU A 661 19.46 -16.79 9.67
N GLN A 662 19.48 -17.74 10.61
CA GLN A 662 18.54 -18.86 10.71
C GLN A 662 17.77 -18.84 12.05
N LEU A 663 16.73 -19.66 12.16
CA LEU A 663 15.84 -19.74 13.32
C LEU A 663 16.58 -20.06 14.62
N GLY A 664 16.17 -19.45 15.74
CA GLY A 664 16.91 -19.49 17.01
C GLY A 664 18.07 -18.48 17.06
N PHE A 665 18.92 -18.62 18.08
CA PHE A 665 20.06 -17.73 18.31
C PHE A 665 21.30 -18.20 17.56
N ASP A 666 22.05 -17.24 17.01
CA ASP A 666 23.42 -17.35 16.48
C ASP A 666 23.68 -18.44 15.41
N LYS A 667 22.62 -18.94 14.75
CA LYS A 667 22.70 -19.86 13.60
C LYS A 667 22.71 -19.08 12.28
N TYR A 668 23.59 -19.43 11.34
CA TYR A 668 23.68 -18.77 10.03
C TYR A 668 23.97 -19.78 8.90
N ILE A 669 23.37 -19.54 7.71
CA ILE A 669 23.83 -20.08 6.43
C ILE A 669 24.79 -19.07 5.81
N VAL A 670 25.92 -19.55 5.27
CA VAL A 670 26.93 -18.71 4.63
C VAL A 670 27.15 -19.15 3.18
N ASN A 671 26.84 -18.27 2.24
CA ASN A 671 27.20 -18.47 0.83
C ASN A 671 28.59 -17.88 0.60
N VAL A 672 29.54 -18.72 0.18
CA VAL A 672 30.96 -18.38 0.03
C VAL A 672 31.33 -18.41 -1.45
N LEU A 673 32.03 -17.37 -1.92
CA LEU A 673 32.54 -17.35 -3.30
C LEU A 673 33.63 -18.41 -3.47
N LYS A 674 33.55 -19.21 -4.54
CA LYS A 674 34.56 -20.25 -4.84
C LYS A 674 35.96 -19.67 -5.03
N ASP A 675 36.06 -18.53 -5.71
CA ASP A 675 37.32 -17.87 -6.02
C ASP A 675 37.73 -16.89 -4.91
N ARG A 676 39.00 -16.96 -4.49
CA ARG A 676 39.58 -16.11 -3.44
C ARG A 676 40.35 -14.94 -4.07
N GLU A 677 40.17 -13.73 -3.57
CA GLU A 677 40.96 -12.56 -4.02
C GLU A 677 42.36 -12.61 -3.40
N CYS A 678 43.28 -13.34 -4.03
CA CYS A 678 44.70 -13.33 -3.67
C CYS A 678 45.43 -12.13 -4.31
N PRO A 679 46.38 -11.49 -3.60
CA PRO A 679 47.20 -10.44 -4.20
C PRO A 679 48.18 -11.03 -5.24
N GLU A 680 48.15 -10.53 -6.48
CA GLU A 680 49.10 -10.94 -7.51
C GLU A 680 50.54 -10.51 -7.16
N GLY A 681 51.51 -11.41 -7.43
CA GLY A 681 52.92 -11.11 -7.24
C GLY A 681 53.45 -10.07 -8.24
N PRO A 682 54.49 -9.28 -7.88
CA PRO A 682 55.03 -8.25 -8.76
C PRO A 682 55.56 -8.87 -10.07
N ASN A 683 55.17 -8.29 -11.21
CA ASN A 683 55.54 -8.80 -12.54
C ASN A 683 57.04 -8.60 -12.82
N ILE A 684 57.83 -9.63 -12.49
CA ILE A 684 59.30 -9.63 -12.63
C ILE A 684 59.73 -9.34 -14.07
N ALA A 685 59.01 -9.86 -15.07
CA ALA A 685 59.33 -9.64 -16.48
C ALA A 685 59.19 -8.16 -16.89
N ALA A 686 58.16 -7.47 -16.41
CA ALA A 686 57.99 -6.04 -16.64
C ALA A 686 59.10 -5.20 -15.98
N ILE A 687 59.49 -5.54 -14.74
CA ILE A 687 60.55 -4.85 -14.00
C ILE A 687 61.90 -5.04 -14.69
N VAL A 688 62.26 -6.27 -15.08
CA VAL A 688 63.53 -6.56 -15.76
C VAL A 688 63.56 -5.95 -17.16
N GLY A 689 62.46 -6.07 -17.92
CA GLY A 689 62.34 -5.50 -19.27
C GLY A 689 62.46 -3.97 -19.29
N GLY A 690 61.75 -3.28 -18.40
CA GLY A 690 61.84 -1.82 -18.24
C GLY A 690 63.25 -1.36 -17.85
N SER A 691 63.92 -2.11 -16.97
CA SER A 691 65.30 -1.83 -16.54
C SER A 691 66.29 -1.89 -17.70
N ILE A 692 66.21 -2.93 -18.54
CA ILE A 692 67.09 -3.11 -19.72
C ILE A 692 66.80 -2.03 -20.77
N ALA A 693 65.53 -1.73 -21.03
CA ALA A 693 65.11 -0.71 -21.98
C ALA A 693 65.63 0.69 -21.61
N ALA A 694 65.57 1.06 -20.33
CA ALA A 694 66.06 2.35 -19.84
C ALA A 694 67.58 2.53 -20.05
N VAL A 695 68.39 1.50 -19.76
CA VAL A 695 69.84 1.53 -19.98
C VAL A 695 70.18 1.68 -21.46
N ALA A 696 69.49 0.95 -22.34
CA ALA A 696 69.67 1.06 -23.79
C ALA A 696 69.33 2.46 -24.32
N LEU A 697 68.23 3.06 -23.83
CA LEU A 697 67.82 4.41 -24.19
C LEU A 697 68.85 5.47 -23.79
N ILE A 698 69.38 5.40 -22.57
CA ILE A 698 70.42 6.31 -22.06
C ILE A 698 71.70 6.20 -22.92
N GLY A 699 72.14 4.98 -23.24
CA GLY A 699 73.30 4.77 -24.11
C GLY A 699 73.12 5.37 -25.50
N LEU A 700 71.94 5.21 -26.11
CA LEU A 700 71.62 5.80 -27.41
C LEU A 700 71.57 7.33 -27.35
N LEU A 701 71.04 7.91 -26.28
CA LEU A 701 71.01 9.36 -26.05
C LEU A 701 72.43 9.95 -25.94
N ILE A 702 73.33 9.28 -25.23
CA ILE A 702 74.75 9.66 -25.13
C ILE A 702 75.44 9.61 -26.50
N LEU A 703 75.18 8.57 -27.31
CA LEU A 703 75.73 8.47 -28.67
C LEU A 703 75.22 9.59 -29.60
N LEU A 704 73.94 9.98 -29.48
CA LEU A 704 73.39 11.13 -30.22
C LEU A 704 74.04 12.45 -29.79
N ILE A 705 74.27 12.65 -28.48
CA ILE A 705 74.96 13.84 -27.96
C ILE A 705 76.41 13.89 -28.48
N ILE A 706 77.16 12.78 -28.43
CA ILE A 706 78.53 12.70 -28.97
C ILE A 706 78.54 13.01 -30.47
N LYS A 707 77.63 12.42 -31.25
CA LYS A 707 77.50 12.70 -32.69
C LYS A 707 77.17 14.17 -32.97
N GLY A 708 76.30 14.78 -32.16
CA GLY A 708 75.98 16.20 -32.24
C GLY A 708 77.16 17.12 -31.89
N VAL A 709 77.95 16.77 -30.87
CA VAL A 709 79.16 17.52 -30.48
C VAL A 709 80.25 17.43 -31.55
N LEU A 710 80.48 16.25 -32.13
CA LEU A 710 81.41 16.05 -33.24
C LEU A 710 80.99 16.87 -34.46
N TYR A 711 79.74 16.74 -34.90
CA TYR A 711 79.20 17.53 -36.02
C TYR A 711 79.28 19.06 -35.77
N ALA A 712 79.04 19.50 -34.53
CA ALA A 712 79.20 20.90 -34.14
C ALA A 712 80.66 21.34 -33.94
N SER A 713 81.62 20.41 -33.93
CA SER A 713 83.07 20.67 -33.99
C SER A 713 83.51 20.79 -35.44
N ASP A 714 83.16 19.80 -36.28
CA ASP A 714 83.45 19.78 -37.72
C ASP A 714 82.88 21.04 -38.41
N LEU A 715 81.65 21.44 -38.08
CA LEU A 715 81.03 22.66 -38.61
C LEU A 715 81.71 23.95 -38.11
N ARG A 716 82.45 23.91 -36.99
CA ARG A 716 83.27 25.03 -36.50
C ARG A 716 84.66 25.05 -37.14
N GLU A 717 85.27 23.90 -37.39
CA GLU A 717 86.56 23.82 -38.08
C GLU A 717 86.41 24.13 -39.58
N TRP A 718 85.34 23.65 -40.24
CA TRP A 718 84.99 24.03 -41.60
C TRP A 718 84.82 25.55 -41.75
N LYS A 719 84.14 26.20 -40.79
CA LYS A 719 83.99 27.67 -40.75
C LYS A 719 85.27 28.44 -40.37
N ARG A 720 86.28 27.80 -39.77
CA ARG A 720 87.63 28.37 -39.62
C ARG A 720 88.39 28.24 -40.93
N PHE A 721 88.44 27.03 -41.50
CA PHE A 721 89.11 26.74 -42.77
C PHE A 721 88.64 27.66 -43.91
N GLU A 722 87.34 27.91 -44.02
CA GLU A 722 86.77 28.84 -45.03
C GLU A 722 87.09 30.32 -44.77
N LYS A 723 87.40 30.69 -43.52
CA LYS A 723 87.84 32.03 -43.11
C LYS A 723 89.34 32.23 -43.31
N ASP A 724 90.13 31.23 -42.98
CA ASP A 724 91.59 31.23 -43.11
C ASP A 724 92.01 31.20 -44.58
N ARG A 725 91.26 30.50 -45.45
CA ARG A 725 91.42 30.51 -46.93
C ARG A 725 91.13 31.86 -47.61
N LYS A 726 90.95 32.95 -46.84
CA LYS A 726 90.83 34.33 -47.33
C LYS A 726 91.98 35.26 -46.88
N HIS A 727 92.90 34.79 -46.05
CA HIS A 727 94.03 35.59 -45.54
C HIS A 727 95.37 34.84 -45.61
N GLU A 728 95.92 34.71 -46.82
CA GLU A 728 97.28 34.20 -47.02
C GLU A 728 98.08 35.08 -47.99
N LYS A 729 99.09 35.79 -47.47
CA LYS A 729 100.35 36.15 -48.17
C LYS A 729 101.34 36.87 -47.23
N THR A 730 102.59 36.39 -47.21
CA THR A 730 103.78 36.97 -46.54
C THR A 730 103.73 37.09 -44.99
N SER A 731 104.83 36.98 -44.24
CA SER A 731 106.26 36.78 -44.59
C SER A 731 106.98 35.84 -43.57
N VAL A 732 108.31 35.73 -43.62
CA VAL A 732 109.11 34.58 -43.12
C VAL A 732 110.19 34.99 -42.10
N SER A 733 110.49 34.09 -41.14
CA SER A 733 111.68 34.05 -40.22
C SER A 733 111.79 35.13 -39.12
N SER A 734 112.50 34.94 -37.98
CA SER A 734 113.00 33.75 -37.23
C SER A 734 113.80 34.22 -35.99
N VAL A 735 113.82 33.50 -34.83
CA VAL A 735 114.94 33.43 -33.83
C VAL A 735 114.58 32.58 -32.58
N PHE A 736 115.60 32.08 -31.84
CA PHE A 736 115.54 31.28 -30.59
C PHE A 736 115.57 32.17 -29.30
N PHE A 737 115.44 31.72 -28.04
CA PHE A 737 115.46 30.39 -27.37
C PHE A 737 114.46 30.42 -26.16
N ILE A 738 114.34 29.45 -25.23
CA ILE A 738 115.21 29.11 -24.08
C ILE A 738 114.73 27.78 -23.44
N HIS A 739 115.64 27.02 -22.81
CA HIS A 739 115.33 25.75 -22.12
C HIS A 739 114.76 25.89 -20.69
N LYS A 740 113.98 24.89 -20.26
CA LYS A 740 114.32 24.06 -19.07
C LYS A 740 113.60 22.70 -19.07
N THR A 741 114.21 21.70 -18.43
CA THR A 741 113.71 20.32 -18.29
C THR A 741 113.74 19.91 -16.79
N PRO A 742 113.61 18.65 -16.33
CA PRO A 742 112.46 18.28 -15.51
C PRO A 742 112.79 17.71 -14.11
N THR A 743 111.82 17.70 -13.18
CA THR A 743 111.94 16.86 -11.97
C THR A 743 110.60 16.31 -11.46
N LEU A 744 110.62 15.03 -11.12
CA LEU A 744 109.66 14.29 -10.30
C LEU A 744 109.77 14.72 -8.82
N TYR A 745 108.67 14.73 -8.05
CA TYR A 745 108.75 14.64 -6.58
C TYR A 745 107.56 13.91 -5.93
N ILE A 746 107.83 13.25 -4.80
CA ILE A 746 106.88 12.41 -4.04
C ILE A 746 106.94 12.77 -2.56
N ARG A 747 105.79 13.07 -1.95
CA ARG A 747 105.35 12.88 -0.53
C ARG A 747 104.03 13.66 -0.34
N ALA A 748 102.93 13.19 0.25
CA ALA A 748 102.63 12.23 1.33
C ALA A 748 102.54 12.86 2.74
N ASN A 749 101.31 12.88 3.28
CA ASN A 749 100.91 12.92 4.70
C ASN A 749 101.14 14.26 5.47
N CYS A 750 100.33 14.65 6.48
CA CYS A 750 99.18 13.99 7.14
C CYS A 750 98.31 14.95 8.00
N LEU A 751 97.13 14.46 8.46
CA LEU A 751 96.33 14.91 9.65
C LEU A 751 95.65 16.32 9.62
N LYS A 752 94.49 16.61 10.26
CA LYS A 752 93.36 15.78 10.79
C LYS A 752 92.18 16.66 11.31
N LEU A 753 91.02 16.01 11.63
CA LEU A 753 89.91 16.43 12.54
C LEU A 753 88.89 17.44 11.95
N PHE A 754 87.58 17.43 12.23
CA PHE A 754 86.63 16.58 13.01
C PHE A 754 85.27 16.55 12.22
N SER A 755 84.52 15.44 12.05
CA SER A 755 83.45 14.84 12.91
C SER A 755 82.19 15.72 13.12
N ILE A 756 80.93 15.24 13.26
CA ILE A 756 80.26 13.90 13.38
C ILE A 756 78.77 14.06 12.89
N HIS A 757 77.82 13.13 12.67
CA HIS A 757 77.54 11.68 12.88
C HIS A 757 77.12 11.01 11.51
N ALA A 758 76.53 9.81 11.28
CA ALA A 758 75.63 8.82 11.97
C ALA A 758 74.14 9.25 12.09
N VAL A 759 73.10 8.39 12.22
CA VAL A 759 73.00 6.97 12.65
C VAL A 759 71.92 6.19 11.85
N TYR A 760 72.20 4.95 11.40
CA TYR A 760 71.55 3.69 11.87
C TYR A 760 72.25 2.43 11.30
N GLU A 761 72.11 1.30 11.99
CA GLU A 761 73.02 0.13 11.94
C GLU A 761 72.30 -1.23 11.80
N ALA A 762 73.10 -2.27 11.56
CA ALA A 762 72.80 -3.70 11.76
C ALA A 762 74.11 -4.37 12.27
N ASP A 763 74.14 -5.54 12.90
CA ASP A 763 73.13 -6.60 13.14
C ASP A 763 73.37 -7.21 14.55
N TYR A 764 72.72 -8.31 14.94
CA TYR A 764 73.35 -9.54 15.49
C TYR A 764 72.33 -10.58 15.98
N VAL A 765 72.74 -11.86 15.96
CA VAL A 765 71.95 -13.05 16.30
C VAL A 765 72.56 -13.78 17.51
N PHE A 766 71.76 -14.27 18.47
CA PHE A 766 71.78 -15.67 18.99
C PHE A 766 70.70 -15.95 20.07
N ILE A 767 70.53 -17.23 20.44
CA ILE A 767 69.36 -17.81 21.14
C ILE A 767 69.75 -18.41 22.51
N SER A 768 68.84 -18.38 23.50
CA SER A 768 68.78 -19.36 24.61
C SER A 768 67.40 -19.45 25.29
N PHE A 769 67.12 -20.58 25.96
CA PHE A 769 65.82 -20.99 26.54
C PHE A 769 65.82 -21.03 28.09
N TYR A 770 64.60 -21.16 28.67
CA TYR A 770 64.20 -21.80 29.96
C TYR A 770 63.56 -20.96 31.12
N ARG A 771 62.21 -20.98 31.14
CA ARG A 771 61.34 -21.61 32.19
C ARG A 771 61.33 -21.11 33.67
N VAL A 772 60.35 -20.22 34.03
CA VAL A 772 59.29 -20.34 35.11
C VAL A 772 59.74 -20.49 36.61
N PRO A 773 59.02 -20.12 37.73
CA PRO A 773 57.75 -19.36 38.01
C PRO A 773 57.76 -18.29 39.19
N THR A 774 56.59 -17.65 39.51
CA THR A 774 56.09 -17.21 40.88
C THR A 774 56.80 -16.08 41.71
N ARG A 775 56.19 -15.35 42.68
CA ARG A 775 54.80 -14.89 43.05
C ARG A 775 54.86 -13.86 44.25
N TYR A 776 53.80 -13.06 44.49
CA TYR A 776 53.53 -12.19 45.70
C TYR A 776 54.53 -11.01 45.92
N SER A 777 54.27 -9.84 46.51
CA SER A 777 53.18 -9.03 47.14
C SER A 777 53.89 -7.77 47.75
N ARG A 778 53.32 -6.67 48.30
CA ARG A 778 51.97 -6.30 48.81
C ARG A 778 51.88 -4.76 48.97
N MET A 779 50.64 -4.23 49.09
CA MET A 779 50.25 -2.95 49.79
C MET A 779 50.66 -1.60 49.14
N LEU A 780 49.93 -0.48 49.24
CA LEU A 780 48.74 -0.09 50.06
C LEU A 780 47.79 0.90 49.28
N ARG A 781 46.60 1.21 49.84
CA ARG A 781 45.62 2.28 49.45
C ARG A 781 45.66 3.42 50.52
N PRO A 782 44.81 4.51 50.59
CA PRO A 782 43.59 4.89 49.80
C PRO A 782 43.30 6.41 49.51
N GLN A 783 42.17 6.65 48.80
CA GLN A 783 41.09 7.65 49.07
C GLN A 783 41.03 9.08 48.42
N PHE A 784 39.76 9.51 48.22
CA PHE A 784 39.15 10.86 48.16
C PHE A 784 39.00 11.72 46.86
N LYS A 785 37.72 11.80 46.40
CA LYS A 785 36.83 12.99 46.19
C LYS A 785 37.16 14.15 45.21
N THR A 786 36.08 14.64 44.55
CA THR A 786 35.78 16.05 44.11
C THR A 786 36.70 16.71 43.05
N GLN A 787 36.29 17.71 42.24
CA GLN A 787 34.97 18.18 41.73
C GLN A 787 35.21 18.94 40.38
N HIS A 788 34.20 19.65 39.87
CA HIS A 788 34.20 20.58 38.72
C HIS A 788 35.55 21.16 38.23
N PHE A 789 35.65 21.37 36.93
CA PHE A 789 35.73 22.75 36.41
C PHE A 789 34.86 22.91 35.15
N LEU A 790 34.53 24.16 34.83
CA LEU A 790 33.59 24.58 33.78
C LEU A 790 34.30 25.59 32.85
N GLU A 791 33.62 25.95 31.75
CA GLU A 791 33.82 27.16 30.94
C GLU A 791 34.93 27.26 29.86
N ILE A 792 34.44 27.60 28.65
CA ILE A 792 34.96 28.59 27.69
C ILE A 792 36.33 28.29 27.01
N HIS A 793 36.28 27.76 25.78
CA HIS A 793 36.42 28.66 24.62
C HIS A 793 35.78 28.14 23.30
N GLU A 794 34.81 28.92 22.86
CA GLU A 794 34.31 29.25 21.52
C GLU A 794 35.20 28.98 20.26
N ARG A 795 34.53 28.75 19.10
CA ARG A 795 35.03 28.76 17.68
C ARG A 795 35.78 27.48 17.21
N THR A 796 35.66 26.98 15.97
CA THR A 796 34.94 27.45 14.75
C THR A 796 34.60 26.31 13.77
N CYS A 797 33.58 26.53 12.91
CA CYS A 797 33.34 25.97 11.56
C CYS A 797 33.39 24.45 11.26
N TRP A 798 32.23 23.93 10.85
CA TRP A 798 31.96 23.21 9.59
C TRP A 798 33.11 22.42 8.92
N CYS A 799 32.97 21.10 8.85
CA CYS A 799 32.41 20.41 7.67
C CYS A 799 31.61 19.18 8.13
#